data_AF-A0A4S8PL15-F1
#
_entry.id   AF-A0A4S8PL15-F1
#
_cell.length_a   1.000
_cell.length_b   1.000
_cell.length_c   1.000
_cell.angle_alpha   90.00
_cell.angle_beta   90.00
_cell.angle_gamma   90.00
#
_symmetry.space_group_name_H-M   'P 1'
#
loop_
_entity.id
_entity.type
_entity.pdbx_description
1 polymer ?
#
loop_
_entity_poly.entity_id
_entity_poly.type
_entity_poly.pdbx_seq_one_letter_code
_entity_poly.pdbx_strand_id
1 'polypeptide(L)'
;MMMPETLYGWFQVTPRRIALSLLGVTVLALAAVTAVTAGSAPPIERTTGPEPAALLLPTMEPHLDLQLADQQFPPSVEGVPGDDHSCEQVFQGWTTADERLVVLRIRRCASFEWAAYQQALILDDARQLDAEIIPTDDIPFGSQIVVSRPSDEVTQPLVVVVARRGNYVLQSTMMSDQAHLAEDTALALAVAELQWEHLVGAPGPAIHPPVQATLLLRTGWNLAFIFITLYATLNLLGWLRERCRGVRAASGVPAGIPGVRWLDVSERSTRLARRARMRFWTMLVLVGLSQALPLPTAVSAAVLGLLPVVYTLGRRHAPGTNQIWGRHAEPQVRTHRNQGRAGIGVFLSSVTFVLGLVALLVPAILLALSATDEVTANGRWHPVVLADEPFAWRLIPVPLLIIDTLAVALMLLTISGALYRYARRQSLLDTTQKLEADNRAPIIFLRNFSDDEVTIRTSPLTRKSIMDKLGGHQFERFEEILVRYLSTYGPVIAVNNPNSKQAPLGAARESLAHDAWQATVGSRLDSSAMIVVAAAPGAVTKGLSWELEQIADRSALPRTLLVIPPYPSGQLRNRWRRFLEMATKIDIPSGTTDHVDQILVLANRGNSEWDAYHARHRTDWAYAVALAVAAETVDRPVTEVRPSSG
;
A
#
# COMPACT_ATOMS: atom_id res chain seq x y z
N MET A 1 11.27 -3.06 35.99
CA MET A 1 10.85 -1.72 35.53
C MET A 1 9.36 -1.80 35.17
N MET A 2 8.48 -1.54 36.14
CA MET A 2 7.03 -1.59 35.95
C MET A 2 6.58 -0.29 35.28
N MET A 3 6.01 -0.39 34.08
CA MET A 3 5.32 0.76 33.46
C MET A 3 3.93 0.93 34.12
N PRO A 4 3.41 2.17 34.24
CA PRO A 4 2.13 2.43 34.89
C PRO A 4 0.95 1.83 34.10
N GLU A 5 -0.07 1.32 34.82
CA GLU A 5 -1.29 0.74 34.23
C GLU A 5 -2.07 1.71 33.32
N THR A 6 -1.82 3.02 33.42
CA THR A 6 -2.48 4.05 32.59
C THR A 6 -2.10 4.01 31.11
N LEU A 7 -0.94 3.42 30.75
CA LEU A 7 -0.54 3.23 29.35
C LEU A 7 -1.21 2.01 28.69
N TYR A 8 -1.79 1.08 29.47
CA TYR A 8 -2.40 -0.14 28.95
C TYR A 8 -3.73 0.13 28.24
N GLY A 9 -4.49 1.15 28.67
CA GLY A 9 -5.73 1.59 28.04
C GLY A 9 -5.53 2.24 26.66
N TRP A 10 -4.36 2.86 26.42
CA TRP A 10 -4.03 3.51 25.14
C TRP A 10 -3.68 2.54 24.01
N PHE A 11 -3.52 1.23 24.26
CA PHE A 11 -3.15 0.23 23.24
C PHE A 11 -4.27 -0.78 22.91
N GLN A 12 -5.42 -0.72 23.59
CA GLN A 12 -6.66 -1.44 23.24
C GLN A 12 -7.51 -0.69 22.20
N VAL A 13 -6.83 -0.03 21.27
CA VAL A 13 -7.46 0.86 20.30
C VAL A 13 -8.10 0.04 19.19
N THR A 14 -9.41 0.23 19.02
CA THR A 14 -10.19 -0.33 17.91
C THR A 14 -9.57 0.08 16.57
N PRO A 15 -9.65 -0.75 15.51
CA PRO A 15 -9.09 -0.43 14.20
C PRO A 15 -9.57 0.93 13.64
N ARG A 16 -10.77 1.37 14.06
CA ARG A 16 -11.34 2.69 13.72
C ARG A 16 -10.52 3.87 14.26
N ARG A 17 -10.01 3.75 15.49
CA ARG A 17 -9.16 4.79 16.10
C ARG A 17 -7.72 4.74 15.57
N ILE A 18 -7.18 3.58 15.21
CA ILE A 18 -5.85 3.50 14.55
C ILE A 18 -5.89 4.13 13.16
N ALA A 19 -6.98 3.95 12.40
CA ALA A 19 -7.18 4.66 11.14
C ALA A 19 -7.23 6.18 11.38
N LEU A 20 -7.91 6.65 12.42
CA LEU A 20 -7.92 8.06 12.83
C LEU A 20 -6.58 8.56 13.37
N SER A 21 -5.78 7.71 14.03
CA SER A 21 -4.44 8.07 14.52
C SER A 21 -3.43 8.13 13.38
N LEU A 22 -3.50 7.21 12.42
CA LEU A 22 -2.69 7.27 11.20
C LEU A 22 -3.11 8.49 10.38
N LEU A 23 -4.40 8.72 10.18
CA LEU A 23 -4.90 9.94 9.53
C LEU A 23 -4.44 11.19 10.30
N GLY A 24 -4.50 11.19 11.63
CA GLY A 24 -4.09 12.31 12.48
C GLY A 24 -2.58 12.56 12.49
N VAL A 25 -1.75 11.52 12.45
CA VAL A 25 -0.29 11.63 12.30
C VAL A 25 0.05 12.07 10.88
N THR A 26 -0.65 11.58 9.87
CA THR A 26 -0.50 12.05 8.48
C THR A 26 -0.94 13.51 8.36
N VAL A 27 -2.01 13.94 9.03
CA VAL A 27 -2.50 15.33 9.06
C VAL A 27 -1.58 16.25 9.87
N LEU A 28 -1.02 15.79 11.00
CA LEU A 28 -0.02 16.54 11.75
C LEU A 28 1.32 16.64 11.00
N ALA A 29 1.71 15.58 10.29
CA ALA A 29 2.82 15.63 9.35
C ALA A 29 2.48 16.54 8.16
N LEU A 30 1.24 16.54 7.67
CA LEU A 30 0.73 17.46 6.64
C LEU A 30 0.86 18.91 7.13
N ALA A 31 0.45 19.21 8.36
CA ALA A 31 0.48 20.53 8.98
C ALA A 31 1.92 20.99 9.30
N ALA A 32 2.79 20.09 9.75
CA ALA A 32 4.18 20.39 10.02
C ALA A 32 4.98 20.60 8.72
N VAL A 33 4.71 19.80 7.68
CA VAL A 33 5.33 19.96 6.35
C VAL A 33 4.80 21.22 5.67
N THR A 34 3.49 21.50 5.70
CA THR A 34 2.96 22.78 5.18
C THR A 34 3.50 23.98 5.94
N ALA A 35 3.70 23.89 7.26
CA ALA A 35 4.33 24.96 8.04
C ALA A 35 5.82 25.15 7.72
N VAL A 36 6.55 24.09 7.37
CA VAL A 36 7.97 24.14 6.96
C VAL A 36 8.11 24.60 5.50
N THR A 37 7.17 24.27 4.62
CA THR A 37 7.14 24.74 3.21
C THR A 37 6.43 26.09 3.05
N ALA A 38 5.74 26.58 4.08
CA ALA A 38 5.25 27.96 4.18
C ALA A 38 6.34 28.92 4.69
N GLY A 39 7.63 28.52 4.57
CA GLY A 39 8.67 29.51 4.38
C GLY A 39 8.25 30.41 3.22
N SER A 40 7.99 31.67 3.53
CA SER A 40 7.65 32.73 2.58
C SER A 40 8.36 32.46 1.26
N ALA A 41 7.60 32.30 0.17
CA ALA A 41 8.20 32.31 -1.16
C ALA A 41 9.21 33.45 -1.16
N PRO A 42 10.49 33.19 -1.52
CA PRO A 42 11.46 34.29 -1.60
C PRO A 42 10.77 35.37 -2.44
N PRO A 43 10.80 36.65 -2.02
CA PRO A 43 10.24 37.71 -2.84
C PRO A 43 10.82 37.49 -4.23
N ILE A 44 9.95 37.19 -5.20
CA ILE A 44 10.36 37.10 -6.60
C ILE A 44 11.07 38.41 -6.81
N GLU A 45 12.38 38.37 -7.04
CA GLU A 45 13.20 39.55 -7.20
C GLU A 45 12.73 40.18 -8.51
N ARG A 46 11.69 41.02 -8.39
CA ARG A 46 11.00 41.62 -9.51
C ARG A 46 11.99 42.55 -10.17
N THR A 47 12.22 42.29 -11.46
CA THR A 47 12.80 43.22 -12.43
C THR A 47 14.18 43.74 -12.09
N THR A 48 15.23 43.08 -12.60
CA THR A 48 16.57 43.68 -12.72
C THR A 48 16.96 44.00 -14.17
N GLY A 49 16.14 43.60 -15.14
CA GLY A 49 16.39 43.85 -16.55
C GLY A 49 15.81 45.19 -17.05
N PRO A 50 16.44 45.83 -18.04
CA PRO A 50 15.94 47.07 -18.65
C PRO A 50 14.52 46.92 -19.23
N GLU A 51 13.84 48.03 -19.47
CA GLU A 51 12.54 48.00 -20.14
C GLU A 51 12.69 47.46 -21.58
N PRO A 52 11.72 46.71 -22.12
CA PRO A 52 11.79 46.17 -23.47
C PRO A 52 12.11 47.24 -24.52
N ALA A 53 11.58 48.45 -24.36
CA ALA A 53 11.81 49.57 -25.28
C ALA A 53 13.28 50.02 -25.31
N ALA A 54 14.01 49.88 -24.21
CA ALA A 54 15.44 50.22 -24.14
C ALA A 54 16.34 49.14 -24.77
N LEU A 55 15.79 47.95 -25.06
CA LEU A 55 16.49 46.86 -25.72
C LEU A 55 16.24 46.80 -27.23
N LEU A 56 15.27 47.55 -27.74
CA LEU A 56 15.00 47.64 -29.17
C LEU A 56 16.19 48.29 -29.89
N LEU A 57 16.56 47.71 -31.04
CA LEU A 57 17.55 48.29 -31.93
C LEU A 57 17.07 49.67 -32.42
N PRO A 58 17.78 50.78 -32.08
CA PRO A 58 17.32 52.14 -32.40
C PRO A 58 17.30 52.41 -33.91
N THR A 59 18.23 51.80 -34.64
CA THR A 59 18.32 51.76 -36.10
C THR A 59 18.98 50.44 -36.46
N MET A 60 18.32 49.59 -37.27
CA MET A 60 19.01 48.41 -37.80
C MET A 60 20.17 48.83 -38.69
N GLU A 61 21.25 48.05 -38.69
CA GLU A 61 22.45 48.37 -39.45
C GLU A 61 22.12 48.69 -40.92
N PRO A 62 22.83 49.64 -41.54
CA PRO A 62 22.59 50.06 -42.93
C PRO A 62 22.72 48.93 -43.96
N HIS A 63 23.18 47.75 -43.55
CA HIS A 63 23.34 46.57 -44.39
C HIS A 63 22.05 45.80 -44.67
N LEU A 64 20.95 46.06 -43.94
CA LEU A 64 19.68 45.33 -44.09
C LEU A 64 18.61 46.07 -44.92
N ASP A 65 18.88 47.30 -45.36
CA ASP A 65 17.95 48.15 -46.16
C ASP A 65 16.51 48.23 -45.58
N LEU A 66 16.41 48.37 -44.26
CA LEU A 66 15.16 48.48 -43.52
C LEU A 66 14.86 49.93 -43.16
N GLN A 67 13.69 50.42 -43.55
CA GLN A 67 13.17 51.73 -43.11
C GLN A 67 12.16 51.52 -41.99
N LEU A 68 12.16 52.41 -40.98
CA LEU A 68 11.12 52.37 -39.95
C LEU A 68 9.75 52.52 -40.59
N ALA A 69 8.83 51.60 -40.28
CA ALA A 69 7.49 51.66 -40.81
C ALA A 69 6.76 52.89 -40.24
N ASP A 70 6.20 53.73 -41.10
CA ASP A 70 5.38 54.90 -40.69
C ASP A 70 4.06 54.48 -39.99
N GLN A 71 3.74 53.19 -40.00
CA GLN A 71 2.56 52.66 -39.30
C GLN A 71 2.79 52.66 -37.79
N GLN A 72 2.07 53.55 -37.11
CA GLN A 72 1.83 53.42 -35.68
C GLN A 72 0.98 52.18 -35.44
N PHE A 73 1.63 51.08 -35.06
CA PHE A 73 0.95 49.95 -34.47
C PHE A 73 0.21 50.44 -33.21
N PRO A 74 -1.01 49.94 -32.94
CA PRO A 74 -1.78 50.36 -31.78
C PRO A 74 -0.93 50.15 -30.52
N PRO A 75 -0.85 51.13 -29.60
CA PRO A 75 -0.05 51.01 -28.38
C PRO A 75 -0.39 49.68 -27.70
N SER A 76 0.65 48.99 -27.22
CA SER A 76 0.53 47.71 -26.52
C SER A 76 -0.69 47.76 -25.61
N VAL A 77 -1.66 46.86 -25.81
CA VAL A 77 -2.78 46.72 -24.88
C VAL A 77 -2.14 46.50 -23.52
N GLU A 78 -2.26 47.49 -22.63
CA GLU A 78 -1.82 47.36 -21.25
C GLU A 78 -2.48 46.09 -20.71
N GLY A 79 -1.65 45.07 -20.44
CA GLY A 79 -2.14 43.86 -19.79
C GLY A 79 -2.91 44.27 -18.54
N VAL A 80 -4.06 43.64 -18.31
CA VAL A 80 -4.95 43.96 -17.18
C VAL A 80 -4.09 44.13 -15.92
N PRO A 81 -4.03 45.33 -15.31
CA PRO A 81 -3.15 45.57 -14.18
C PRO A 81 -3.61 44.69 -13.00
N GLY A 82 -2.83 43.67 -12.67
CA GLY A 82 -3.09 42.82 -11.50
C GLY A 82 -2.85 41.32 -11.67
N ASP A 83 -2.64 40.82 -12.89
CA ASP A 83 -2.29 39.41 -13.08
C ASP A 83 -0.77 39.23 -13.01
N ASP A 84 -0.28 38.52 -11.99
CA ASP A 84 1.15 38.31 -11.65
C ASP A 84 1.92 37.46 -12.71
N HIS A 85 1.34 37.33 -13.90
CA HIS A 85 1.70 36.46 -15.01
C HIS A 85 1.79 37.21 -16.36
N SER A 86 1.53 38.52 -16.40
CA SER A 86 1.63 39.30 -17.65
C SER A 86 3.11 39.61 -17.99
N CYS A 87 3.55 39.25 -19.20
CA CYS A 87 4.80 39.77 -19.75
C CYS A 87 4.54 41.14 -20.38
N GLU A 88 5.38 42.12 -20.04
CA GLU A 88 5.38 43.41 -20.71
C GLU A 88 5.92 43.22 -22.12
N GLN A 89 5.32 43.87 -23.12
CA GLN A 89 5.71 43.68 -24.51
C GLN A 89 5.86 45.00 -25.23
N VAL A 90 6.87 45.07 -26.09
CA VAL A 90 7.04 46.14 -27.07
C VAL A 90 7.14 45.50 -28.45
N PHE A 91 6.69 46.23 -29.47
CA PHE A 91 6.90 45.87 -30.86
C PHE A 91 7.52 47.04 -31.61
N GLN A 92 8.23 46.73 -32.68
CA GLN A 92 8.74 47.70 -33.63
C GLN A 92 8.65 47.08 -35.02
N GLY A 93 8.17 47.85 -36.00
CA GLY A 93 8.05 47.39 -37.37
C GLY A 93 8.95 48.17 -38.32
N TRP A 94 9.44 47.47 -39.33
CA TRP A 94 10.20 48.03 -40.43
C TRP A 94 9.60 47.57 -41.76
N THR A 95 9.69 48.42 -42.76
CA THR A 95 9.37 48.07 -44.14
C THR A 95 10.66 47.96 -44.93
N THR A 96 10.79 46.88 -45.70
CA THR A 96 11.83 46.73 -46.72
C THR A 96 11.59 47.68 -47.90
N ALA A 97 12.57 47.84 -48.79
CA ALA A 97 12.41 48.59 -50.04
C ALA A 97 11.24 48.08 -50.91
N ASP A 98 10.91 46.79 -50.81
CA ASP A 98 9.78 46.15 -51.52
C ASP A 98 8.47 46.19 -50.72
N GLU A 99 8.34 47.09 -49.75
CA GLU A 99 7.16 47.28 -48.89
C GLU A 99 6.78 46.06 -48.01
N ARG A 100 7.63 45.04 -47.91
CA ARG A 100 7.42 43.90 -46.99
C ARG A 100 7.62 44.35 -45.54
N LEU A 101 6.69 43.95 -44.66
CA LEU A 101 6.69 44.34 -43.25
C LEU A 101 7.37 43.29 -42.36
N VAL A 102 8.38 43.72 -41.61
CA VAL A 102 9.04 42.95 -40.55
C VAL A 102 8.62 43.54 -39.20
N VAL A 103 8.05 42.73 -38.32
CA VAL A 103 7.63 43.13 -36.98
C VAL A 103 8.44 42.37 -35.94
N LEU A 104 9.23 43.09 -35.17
CA LEU A 104 9.94 42.57 -34.02
C LEU A 104 9.11 42.79 -32.77
N ARG A 105 9.00 41.76 -31.93
CA ARG A 105 8.32 41.80 -30.65
C ARG A 105 9.25 41.29 -29.57
N ILE A 106 9.42 42.07 -28.51
CA ILE A 106 10.18 41.68 -27.31
C ILE A 106 9.20 41.61 -26.15
N ARG A 107 9.09 40.46 -25.50
CA ARG A 107 8.31 40.26 -24.27
C ARG A 107 9.25 40.11 -23.08
N ARG A 108 9.18 41.02 -22.09
CA ARG A 108 9.84 40.90 -20.79
C ARG A 108 8.90 40.26 -19.80
N CYS A 109 9.26 39.07 -19.34
CA CYS A 109 8.50 38.32 -18.36
C CYS A 109 9.03 38.51 -16.95
N ALA A 110 8.23 38.13 -15.95
CA ALA A 110 8.62 38.22 -14.53
C ALA A 110 9.85 37.38 -14.19
N SER A 111 10.09 36.29 -14.92
CA SER A 111 11.24 35.40 -14.75
C SER A 111 11.64 34.71 -16.05
N PHE A 112 12.80 34.04 -16.05
CA PHE A 112 13.27 33.22 -17.18
C PHE A 112 12.25 32.12 -17.53
N GLU A 113 11.67 31.47 -16.52
CA GLU A 113 10.73 30.38 -16.69
C GLU A 113 9.45 30.83 -17.39
N TRP A 114 8.99 32.06 -17.13
CA TRP A 114 7.87 32.66 -17.85
C TRP A 114 8.21 33.05 -19.28
N ALA A 115 9.45 33.46 -19.56
CA ALA A 115 9.89 33.67 -20.93
C ALA A 115 9.93 32.33 -21.70
N ALA A 116 10.49 31.29 -21.09
CA ALA A 116 10.50 29.94 -21.64
C ALA A 116 9.08 29.39 -21.90
N TYR A 117 8.13 29.65 -20.98
CA TYR A 117 6.70 29.36 -21.13
C TYR A 117 6.09 30.05 -22.35
N GLN A 118 6.33 31.36 -22.50
CA GLN A 118 5.77 32.14 -23.60
C GLN A 118 6.32 31.68 -24.96
N GLN A 119 7.60 31.30 -25.02
CA GLN A 119 8.18 30.69 -26.22
C GLN A 119 7.53 29.34 -26.54
N ALA A 120 7.28 28.49 -25.53
CA ALA A 120 6.64 27.20 -25.72
C ALA A 120 5.21 27.35 -26.29
N LEU A 121 4.43 28.31 -25.79
CA LEU A 121 3.09 28.62 -26.33
C LEU A 121 3.15 29.02 -27.80
N ILE A 122 4.09 29.89 -28.20
CA ILE A 122 4.26 30.30 -29.60
C ILE A 122 4.56 29.09 -30.49
N LEU A 123 5.39 28.16 -30.01
CA LEU A 123 5.73 26.94 -30.74
C LEU A 123 4.56 25.95 -30.80
N ASP A 124 3.70 25.91 -29.78
CA ASP A 124 2.52 25.05 -29.82
C ASP A 124 1.44 25.60 -30.75
N ASP A 125 1.16 26.91 -30.70
CA ASP A 125 0.27 27.59 -31.65
C ASP A 125 0.72 27.34 -33.10
N ALA A 126 2.03 27.36 -33.34
CA ALA A 126 2.62 27.04 -34.64
C ALA A 126 2.35 25.59 -35.09
N ARG A 127 2.43 24.60 -34.17
CA ARG A 127 2.10 23.20 -34.50
C ARG A 127 0.63 23.03 -34.83
N GLN A 128 -0.25 23.75 -34.14
CA GLN A 128 -1.69 23.72 -34.41
C GLN A 128 -2.02 24.29 -35.80
N LEU A 129 -1.20 25.21 -36.31
CA LEU A 129 -1.29 25.78 -37.64
C LEU A 129 -0.58 24.95 -38.74
N ASP A 130 -0.13 23.72 -38.45
CA ASP A 130 0.63 22.86 -39.38
C ASP A 130 1.90 23.56 -39.91
N ALA A 131 2.51 24.42 -39.09
CA ALA A 131 3.72 25.14 -39.44
C ALA A 131 4.96 24.23 -39.38
N GLU A 132 5.92 24.47 -40.27
CA GLU A 132 7.22 23.82 -40.22
C GLU A 132 8.10 24.52 -39.18
N ILE A 133 8.55 23.80 -38.15
CA ILE A 133 9.39 24.33 -37.07
C ILE A 133 10.81 23.81 -37.26
N ILE A 134 11.73 24.72 -37.56
CA ILE A 134 13.14 24.44 -37.84
C ILE A 134 13.99 25.09 -36.74
N PRO A 135 14.81 24.33 -35.97
CA PRO A 135 15.72 24.91 -35.00
C PRO A 135 16.78 25.76 -35.71
N THR A 136 17.16 26.90 -35.12
CA THR A 136 18.20 27.77 -35.66
C THR A 136 19.56 27.42 -35.05
N ASP A 137 20.59 27.26 -35.86
CA ASP A 137 21.95 26.96 -35.37
C ASP A 137 22.61 28.19 -34.73
N ASP A 138 22.29 29.38 -35.22
CA ASP A 138 22.94 30.64 -34.83
C ASP A 138 22.35 31.27 -33.56
N ILE A 139 21.07 31.01 -33.27
CA ILE A 139 20.41 31.47 -32.05
C ILE A 139 20.17 30.30 -31.09
N PRO A 140 20.80 30.27 -29.89
CA PRO A 140 20.53 29.25 -28.89
C PRO A 140 19.06 29.18 -28.51
N PHE A 141 18.45 28.00 -28.71
CA PHE A 141 17.01 27.75 -28.52
C PHE A 141 16.10 28.60 -29.41
N GLY A 142 16.64 29.21 -30.46
CA GLY A 142 15.85 29.83 -31.51
C GLY A 142 15.14 28.77 -32.35
N SER A 143 13.98 29.12 -32.86
CA SER A 143 13.21 28.29 -33.78
C SER A 143 12.57 29.18 -34.82
N GLN A 144 12.80 28.82 -36.08
CA GLN A 144 12.12 29.34 -37.22
C GLN A 144 10.81 28.57 -37.41
N ILE A 145 9.72 29.28 -37.62
CA ILE A 145 8.39 28.76 -37.84
C ILE A 145 7.95 29.27 -39.22
N VAL A 146 7.66 28.35 -40.13
CA VAL A 146 7.21 28.67 -41.49
C VAL A 146 5.79 28.17 -41.68
N VAL A 147 4.85 29.11 -41.82
CA VAL A 147 3.46 28.81 -42.17
C VAL A 147 3.32 28.96 -43.69
N SER A 148 3.45 27.84 -44.41
CA SER A 148 3.52 27.84 -45.89
C SER A 148 2.16 27.80 -46.58
N ARG A 149 1.10 27.34 -45.90
CA ARG A 149 -0.25 27.21 -46.46
C ARG A 149 -1.19 28.24 -45.85
N PRO A 150 -1.96 28.97 -46.67
CA PRO A 150 -3.02 29.81 -46.14
C PRO A 150 -4.07 28.94 -45.44
N SER A 151 -4.40 29.30 -44.20
CA SER A 151 -5.50 28.73 -43.42
C SER A 151 -6.68 29.70 -43.44
N ASP A 152 -7.84 29.33 -42.87
CA ASP A 152 -8.96 30.27 -42.70
C ASP A 152 -8.57 31.51 -41.86
N GLU A 153 -7.49 31.43 -41.07
CA GLU A 153 -6.99 32.50 -40.21
C GLU A 153 -5.77 33.26 -40.78
N VAL A 154 -4.98 32.63 -41.66
CA VAL A 154 -3.74 33.18 -42.20
C VAL A 154 -3.82 33.28 -43.72
N THR A 155 -3.97 34.49 -44.25
CA THR A 155 -4.21 34.74 -45.68
C THR A 155 -2.93 34.79 -46.54
N GLN A 156 -1.75 34.93 -45.91
CA GLN A 156 -0.46 35.02 -46.57
C GLN A 156 0.58 34.18 -45.81
N PRO A 157 1.58 33.59 -46.50
CA PRO A 157 2.70 32.94 -45.84
C PRO A 157 3.32 33.82 -44.76
N LEU A 158 3.67 33.21 -43.64
CA LEU A 158 4.25 33.91 -42.49
C LEU A 158 5.50 33.18 -42.04
N VAL A 159 6.57 33.95 -41.82
CA VAL A 159 7.77 33.46 -41.15
C VAL A 159 7.85 34.08 -39.77
N VAL A 160 8.00 33.24 -38.75
CA VAL A 160 8.21 33.69 -37.37
C VAL A 160 9.49 33.08 -36.83
N VAL A 161 10.44 33.90 -36.40
CA VAL A 161 11.62 33.45 -35.66
C VAL A 161 11.41 33.77 -34.19
N VAL A 162 11.32 32.75 -33.36
CA VAL A 162 11.14 32.90 -31.92
C VAL A 162 12.38 32.42 -31.18
N ALA A 163 12.89 33.24 -30.27
CA ALA A 163 14.04 32.92 -29.43
C ALA A 163 13.84 33.47 -28.02
N ARG A 164 14.72 33.07 -27.10
CA ARG A 164 14.71 33.59 -25.73
C ARG A 164 16.10 33.91 -25.22
N ARG A 165 16.19 34.86 -24.30
CA ARG A 165 17.41 35.19 -23.55
C ARG A 165 17.05 35.88 -22.24
N GLY A 166 17.53 35.34 -21.11
CA GLY A 166 17.12 35.81 -19.79
C GLY A 166 15.61 35.73 -19.61
N ASN A 167 15.00 36.75 -19.03
CA ASN A 167 13.55 36.85 -18.88
C ASN A 167 12.86 37.46 -20.13
N TYR A 168 13.50 37.42 -21.30
CA TYR A 168 12.96 37.98 -22.54
C TYR A 168 12.66 36.90 -23.57
N VAL A 169 11.52 37.07 -24.25
CA VAL A 169 11.18 36.33 -25.49
C VAL A 169 11.26 37.30 -26.65
N LEU A 170 12.00 36.89 -27.66
CA LEU A 170 12.11 37.56 -28.94
C LEU A 170 11.22 36.86 -29.95
N GLN A 171 10.43 37.62 -30.70
CA GLN A 171 9.65 37.13 -31.81
C GLN A 171 9.82 38.10 -32.99
N SER A 172 10.50 37.66 -34.05
CA SER A 172 10.55 38.35 -35.34
C SER A 172 9.50 37.74 -36.25
N THR A 173 8.58 38.54 -36.76
CA THR A 173 7.47 38.10 -37.61
C THR A 173 7.56 38.83 -38.95
N MET A 174 7.60 38.10 -40.05
CA MET A 174 7.63 38.66 -41.40
C MET A 174 6.49 38.08 -42.23
N MET A 175 5.65 38.98 -42.76
CA MET A 175 4.63 38.60 -43.74
C MET A 175 5.31 38.46 -45.10
N SER A 176 5.06 37.34 -45.77
CA SER A 176 5.79 36.91 -46.95
C SER A 176 4.83 36.50 -48.06
N ASP A 177 5.29 36.56 -49.31
CA ASP A 177 4.63 35.88 -50.42
C ASP A 177 5.34 34.54 -50.73
N GLN A 178 4.67 33.65 -51.46
CA GLN A 178 5.26 32.35 -51.81
C GLN A 178 6.53 32.47 -52.66
N ALA A 179 6.72 33.58 -53.38
CA ALA A 179 7.86 33.77 -54.29
C ALA A 179 9.14 34.18 -53.53
N HIS A 180 9.00 34.89 -52.40
CA HIS A 180 10.10 35.46 -51.62
C HIS A 180 10.30 34.77 -50.26
N LEU A 181 9.55 33.70 -49.95
CA LEU A 181 9.59 33.00 -48.67
C LEU A 181 11.00 32.64 -48.17
N ALA A 182 11.90 32.24 -49.06
CA ALA A 182 13.28 31.91 -48.70
C ALA A 182 14.11 33.15 -48.33
N GLU A 183 13.91 34.25 -49.04
CA GLU A 183 14.59 35.53 -48.78
C GLU A 183 14.04 36.16 -47.49
N ASP A 184 12.72 36.14 -47.32
CA ASP A 184 12.03 36.63 -46.13
C ASP A 184 12.41 35.83 -44.88
N THR A 185 12.62 34.53 -45.04
CA THR A 185 13.15 33.67 -43.99
C THR A 185 14.53 34.12 -43.54
N ALA A 186 15.45 34.32 -44.50
CA ALA A 186 16.82 34.74 -44.20
C ALA A 186 16.84 36.13 -43.53
N LEU A 187 15.99 37.05 -43.99
CA LEU A 187 15.86 38.38 -43.40
C LEU A 187 15.29 38.32 -41.98
N ALA A 188 14.20 37.56 -41.75
CA ALA A 188 13.60 37.40 -40.44
C ALA A 188 14.57 36.81 -39.41
N LEU A 189 15.42 35.86 -39.84
CA LEU A 189 16.47 35.25 -39.03
C LEU A 189 17.59 36.24 -38.71
N ALA A 190 18.11 36.96 -39.69
CA ALA A 190 19.16 37.97 -39.48
C ALA A 190 18.72 39.08 -38.51
N VAL A 191 17.47 39.54 -38.65
CA VAL A 191 16.86 40.50 -37.71
C VAL A 191 16.76 39.93 -36.30
N ALA A 192 16.34 38.66 -36.18
CA ALA A 192 16.23 37.99 -34.89
C ALA A 192 17.60 37.78 -34.24
N GLU A 193 18.64 37.41 -34.99
CA GLU A 193 20.01 37.25 -34.50
C GLU A 193 20.56 38.55 -33.92
N LEU A 194 20.52 39.63 -34.71
CA LEU A 194 21.00 40.96 -34.28
C LEU A 194 20.30 41.45 -33.01
N GLN A 195 18.98 41.27 -32.96
CA GLN A 195 18.22 41.66 -31.78
C GLN A 195 18.49 40.75 -30.59
N TRP A 196 18.69 39.45 -30.79
CA TRP A 196 18.98 38.49 -29.73
C TRP A 196 20.34 38.77 -29.06
N GLU A 197 21.33 39.20 -29.83
CA GLU A 197 22.64 39.61 -29.31
C GLU A 197 22.53 40.80 -28.33
N HIS A 198 21.58 41.70 -28.58
CA HIS A 198 21.28 42.87 -27.74
C HIS A 198 20.47 42.55 -26.47
N LEU A 199 19.85 41.36 -26.38
CA LEU A 199 19.11 40.96 -25.18
C LEU A 199 20.06 40.62 -24.03
N VAL A 200 19.66 40.97 -22.81
CA VAL A 200 20.44 40.72 -21.60
C VAL A 200 20.05 39.37 -20.98
N GLY A 201 21.06 38.65 -20.48
CA GLY A 201 20.87 37.39 -19.75
C GLY A 201 21.46 36.18 -20.47
N ALA A 202 21.33 35.01 -19.83
CA ALA A 202 21.72 33.74 -20.42
C ALA A 202 20.55 33.14 -21.22
N PRO A 203 20.81 32.40 -22.31
CA PRO A 203 19.76 31.64 -23.03
C PRO A 203 19.04 30.59 -22.17
N GLY A 204 19.63 30.26 -21.01
CA GLY A 204 19.14 29.30 -20.05
C GLY A 204 19.32 27.85 -20.51
N PRO A 205 18.83 26.87 -19.75
CA PRO A 205 18.92 25.47 -20.13
C PRO A 205 17.93 25.14 -21.28
N ALA A 206 18.29 24.10 -22.04
CA ALA A 206 17.39 23.49 -23.00
C ALA A 206 16.19 22.88 -22.27
N ILE A 207 14.99 23.05 -22.82
CA ILE A 207 13.83 22.26 -22.38
C ILE A 207 13.93 20.94 -23.14
N HIS A 208 14.60 19.96 -22.55
CA HIS A 208 14.54 18.60 -23.06
C HIS A 208 13.39 17.87 -22.37
N PRO A 209 12.38 17.36 -23.11
CA PRO A 209 11.45 16.44 -22.51
C PRO A 209 12.26 15.28 -21.91
N PRO A 210 11.95 14.84 -20.67
CA PRO A 210 12.68 13.76 -20.04
C PRO A 210 12.67 12.55 -20.97
N VAL A 211 13.84 12.00 -21.27
CA VAL A 211 13.96 10.79 -22.10
C VAL A 211 13.08 9.71 -21.47
N GLN A 212 12.04 9.29 -22.17
CA GLN A 212 10.99 8.41 -21.61
C GLN A 212 11.55 7.18 -20.89
N ALA A 213 12.68 6.64 -21.38
CA ALA A 213 13.37 5.50 -20.77
C ALA A 213 13.90 5.77 -19.35
N THR A 214 14.44 6.97 -19.06
CA THR A 214 14.98 7.30 -17.73
C THR A 214 13.85 7.53 -16.72
N LEU A 215 12.75 8.14 -17.15
CA LEU A 215 11.57 8.35 -16.33
C LEU A 215 10.91 7.02 -15.95
N LEU A 216 10.76 6.10 -16.91
CA LEU A 216 10.22 4.75 -16.65
C LEU A 216 11.07 3.99 -15.64
N LEU A 217 12.40 3.99 -15.81
CA LEU A 217 13.33 3.32 -14.89
C LEU A 217 13.22 3.90 -13.47
N ARG A 218 13.25 5.23 -13.34
CA ARG A 218 13.12 5.92 -12.03
C ARG A 218 11.77 5.64 -11.37
N THR A 219 10.68 5.63 -12.14
CA THR A 219 9.34 5.28 -11.66
C THR A 219 9.31 3.87 -11.10
N GLY A 220 9.93 2.91 -11.79
CA GLY A 220 10.06 1.53 -11.34
C GLY A 220 10.81 1.39 -10.01
N TRP A 221 11.94 2.08 -9.86
CA TRP A 221 12.70 2.13 -8.60
C TRP A 221 11.90 2.76 -7.46
N ASN A 222 11.25 3.89 -7.71
CA ASN A 222 10.43 4.57 -6.71
C ASN A 222 9.25 3.70 -6.25
N LEU A 223 8.57 3.02 -7.19
CA LEU A 223 7.48 2.10 -6.86
C LEU A 223 7.97 0.95 -5.97
N ALA A 224 9.10 0.33 -6.32
CA ALA A 224 9.70 -0.73 -5.52
C ALA A 224 10.07 -0.22 -4.11
N PHE A 225 10.66 0.96 -4.01
CA PHE A 225 11.03 1.59 -2.75
C PHE A 225 9.80 1.90 -1.87
N ILE A 226 8.75 2.51 -2.43
CA ILE A 226 7.49 2.79 -1.73
C ILE A 226 6.90 1.50 -1.18
N PHE A 227 6.80 0.45 -2.01
CA PHE A 227 6.20 -0.82 -1.63
C PHE A 227 6.99 -1.50 -0.50
N ILE A 228 8.32 -1.59 -0.63
CA ILE A 228 9.20 -2.19 0.40
C ILE A 228 9.12 -1.39 1.70
N THR A 229 9.18 -0.06 1.63
CA THR A 229 9.17 0.83 2.80
C THR A 229 7.83 0.75 3.53
N LEU A 230 6.72 0.81 2.81
CA LEU A 230 5.38 0.66 3.38
C LEU A 230 5.24 -0.68 4.10
N TYR A 231 5.65 -1.76 3.43
CA TYR A 231 5.56 -3.09 3.98
C TYR A 231 6.48 -3.29 5.21
N ALA A 232 7.71 -2.80 5.16
CA ALA A 232 8.66 -2.82 6.27
C ALA A 232 8.11 -2.04 7.47
N THR A 233 7.54 -0.86 7.24
CA THR A 233 6.93 0.00 8.25
C THR A 233 5.77 -0.71 8.94
N LEU A 234 4.84 -1.30 8.16
CA LEU A 234 3.75 -2.10 8.72
C LEU A 234 4.28 -3.25 9.59
N ASN A 235 5.31 -3.96 9.14
CA ASN A 235 5.90 -5.07 9.90
C ASN A 235 6.63 -4.63 11.17
N LEU A 236 7.30 -3.48 11.14
CA LEU A 236 7.94 -2.87 12.30
C LEU A 236 6.88 -2.49 13.34
N LEU A 237 5.80 -1.82 12.93
CA LEU A 237 4.69 -1.46 13.80
C LEU A 237 4.04 -2.69 14.45
N GLY A 238 3.80 -3.75 13.69
CA GLY A 238 3.29 -5.01 14.25
C GLY A 238 4.24 -5.67 15.24
N TRP A 239 5.54 -5.63 14.96
CA TRP A 239 6.56 -6.16 15.85
C TRP A 239 6.66 -5.37 17.16
N LEU A 240 6.65 -4.04 17.08
CA LEU A 240 6.59 -3.16 18.25
C LEU A 240 5.34 -3.46 19.08
N ARG A 241 4.18 -3.56 18.43
CA ARG A 241 2.91 -3.89 19.11
C ARG A 241 2.94 -5.27 19.78
N GLU A 242 3.48 -6.28 19.12
CA GLU A 242 3.66 -7.62 19.70
C GLU A 242 4.60 -7.61 20.91
N ARG A 243 5.71 -6.87 20.81
CA ARG A 243 6.68 -6.72 21.91
C ARG A 243 6.06 -6.02 23.11
N CYS A 244 5.21 -5.01 22.90
CA CYS A 244 4.49 -4.32 23.97
C CYS A 244 3.41 -5.19 24.64
N ARG A 245 2.86 -6.21 23.96
CA ARG A 245 1.82 -7.09 24.54
C ARG A 245 2.34 -8.07 25.60
N GLY A 246 3.65 -8.21 25.79
CA GLY A 246 4.20 -9.06 26.86
C GLY A 246 3.86 -10.55 26.72
N VAL A 247 3.74 -11.05 25.48
CA VAL A 247 3.34 -12.44 25.16
C VAL A 247 4.52 -13.44 25.23
N ARG A 248 5.65 -12.99 25.80
CA ARG A 248 6.82 -13.84 26.08
C ARG A 248 6.63 -14.47 27.45
N ALA A 249 6.92 -15.77 27.55
CA ALA A 249 6.97 -16.44 28.84
C ALA A 249 7.98 -15.74 29.78
N ALA A 250 7.54 -15.48 31.00
CA ALA A 250 8.35 -14.95 32.09
C ALA A 250 8.99 -16.08 32.91
N SER A 251 8.33 -17.23 33.02
CA SER A 251 8.88 -18.42 33.67
C SER A 251 9.96 -19.12 32.80
N GLY A 252 10.90 -19.78 33.46
CA GLY A 252 11.85 -20.70 32.83
C GLY A 252 11.27 -22.12 32.71
N VAL A 253 11.75 -22.92 31.76
CA VAL A 253 11.31 -24.32 31.58
C VAL A 253 11.54 -25.08 32.90
N PRO A 254 10.54 -25.77 33.45
CA PRO A 254 10.72 -26.52 34.69
C PRO A 254 11.70 -27.68 34.51
N ALA A 255 12.41 -28.06 35.58
CA ALA A 255 13.28 -29.24 35.59
C ALA A 255 12.48 -30.56 35.46
N GLY A 256 11.17 -30.51 35.74
CA GLY A 256 10.22 -31.60 35.59
C GLY A 256 8.98 -31.32 36.43
N ILE A 257 7.81 -31.79 35.99
CA ILE A 257 6.57 -31.76 36.78
C ILE A 257 6.01 -33.18 36.77
N PRO A 258 5.76 -33.81 37.93
CA PRO A 258 5.18 -35.14 37.99
C PRO A 258 3.89 -35.23 37.17
N GLY A 259 3.76 -36.29 36.37
CA GLY A 259 2.61 -36.50 35.48
C GLY A 259 2.58 -35.60 34.24
N VAL A 260 3.59 -34.75 34.00
CA VAL A 260 3.65 -33.89 32.80
C VAL A 260 4.94 -34.12 32.01
N ARG A 261 4.78 -34.57 30.77
CA ARG A 261 5.87 -34.61 29.79
C ARG A 261 5.96 -33.29 29.05
N TRP A 262 7.12 -32.64 29.12
CA TRP A 262 7.38 -31.36 28.47
C TRP A 262 7.91 -31.56 27.06
N LEU A 263 7.19 -31.04 26.06
CA LEU A 263 7.54 -31.14 24.64
C LEU A 263 7.84 -29.75 24.07
N ASP A 264 9.12 -29.46 23.83
CA ASP A 264 9.53 -28.17 23.29
C ASP A 264 9.22 -28.06 21.78
N VAL A 265 8.40 -27.08 21.42
CA VAL A 265 8.13 -26.75 20.01
C VAL A 265 8.85 -25.48 19.55
N SER A 266 9.66 -24.85 20.41
CA SER A 266 10.37 -23.59 20.14
C SER A 266 11.33 -23.71 18.96
N GLU A 267 12.19 -24.74 18.95
CA GLU A 267 13.21 -24.87 17.90
C GLU A 267 12.57 -25.13 16.52
N ARG A 268 11.56 -26.01 16.46
CA ARG A 268 10.85 -26.31 15.21
C ARG A 268 10.08 -25.08 14.72
N SER A 269 9.34 -24.40 15.59
CA SER A 269 8.57 -23.20 15.22
C SER A 269 9.45 -22.04 14.77
N THR A 270 10.58 -21.77 15.44
CA THR A 270 11.52 -20.71 15.06
C THR A 270 12.20 -21.00 13.72
N ARG A 271 12.63 -22.24 13.46
CA ARG A 271 13.20 -22.64 12.16
C ARG A 271 12.22 -22.39 11.01
N LEU A 272 10.95 -22.71 11.22
CA LEU A 272 9.89 -22.47 10.23
C LEU A 272 9.63 -20.98 10.03
N ALA A 273 9.46 -20.22 11.11
CA ALA A 273 9.25 -18.78 11.05
C ALA A 273 10.41 -18.08 10.33
N ARG A 274 11.66 -18.52 10.55
CA ARG A 274 12.84 -17.99 9.86
C ARG A 274 12.83 -18.33 8.37
N ARG A 275 12.60 -19.59 8.00
CA ARG A 275 12.50 -20.03 6.58
C ARG A 275 11.38 -19.31 5.83
N ALA A 276 10.23 -19.17 6.49
CA ALA A 276 9.09 -18.39 6.02
C ALA A 276 9.53 -16.96 5.71
N ARG A 277 10.07 -16.27 6.71
CA ARG A 277 10.51 -14.88 6.59
C ARG A 277 11.53 -14.69 5.47
N MET A 278 12.54 -15.55 5.39
CA MET A 278 13.56 -15.50 4.32
C MET A 278 12.91 -15.61 2.93
N ARG A 279 12.07 -16.61 2.69
CA ARG A 279 11.36 -16.79 1.41
C ARG A 279 10.48 -15.59 1.06
N PHE A 280 9.74 -15.06 2.03
CA PHE A 280 8.89 -13.90 1.82
C PHE A 280 9.72 -12.67 1.38
N TRP A 281 10.81 -12.38 2.08
CA TRP A 281 11.66 -11.24 1.74
C TRP A 281 12.41 -11.44 0.43
N THR A 282 12.90 -12.65 0.14
CA THR A 282 13.49 -12.96 -1.16
C THR A 282 12.49 -12.71 -2.28
N MET A 283 11.22 -13.11 -2.12
CA MET A 283 10.17 -12.82 -3.11
C MET A 283 9.93 -11.30 -3.23
N LEU A 284 9.80 -10.59 -2.12
CA LEU A 284 9.56 -9.15 -2.12
C LEU A 284 10.69 -8.40 -2.85
N VAL A 285 11.94 -8.81 -2.62
CA VAL A 285 13.12 -8.27 -3.27
C VAL A 285 13.14 -8.62 -4.75
N LEU A 286 12.80 -9.86 -5.14
CA LEU A 286 12.73 -10.25 -6.56
C LEU A 286 11.64 -9.48 -7.31
N VAL A 287 10.47 -9.28 -6.70
CA VAL A 287 9.41 -8.44 -7.26
C VAL A 287 9.90 -6.99 -7.38
N GLY A 288 10.52 -6.43 -6.33
CA GLY A 288 11.10 -5.08 -6.38
C GLY A 288 12.16 -4.93 -7.47
N LEU A 289 13.09 -5.87 -7.57
CA LEU A 289 14.13 -5.90 -8.61
C LEU A 289 13.54 -6.00 -10.01
N SER A 290 12.46 -6.76 -10.20
CA SER A 290 11.78 -6.83 -11.52
C SER A 290 11.17 -5.50 -11.95
N GLN A 291 10.75 -4.66 -11.00
CA GLN A 291 10.25 -3.32 -11.31
C GLN A 291 11.38 -2.32 -11.55
N ALA A 292 12.57 -2.59 -11.02
CA ALA A 292 13.75 -1.75 -11.14
C ALA A 292 14.56 -1.99 -12.44
N LEU A 293 14.30 -3.10 -13.14
CA LEU A 293 14.95 -3.43 -14.40
C LEU A 293 14.09 -2.95 -15.59
N PRO A 294 14.70 -2.49 -16.70
CA PRO A 294 13.99 -2.09 -17.92
C PRO A 294 13.49 -3.33 -18.68
N LEU A 295 12.62 -4.11 -18.05
CA LEU A 295 12.01 -5.29 -18.65
C LEU A 295 10.86 -4.85 -19.56
N PRO A 296 10.59 -5.58 -20.66
CA PRO A 296 9.38 -5.39 -21.45
C PRO A 296 8.14 -5.44 -20.54
N THR A 297 7.15 -4.60 -20.79
CA THR A 297 5.92 -4.50 -19.98
C THR A 297 5.24 -5.85 -19.77
N ALA A 298 5.24 -6.71 -20.80
CA ALA A 298 4.73 -8.07 -20.72
C ALA A 298 5.48 -8.95 -19.71
N VAL A 299 6.80 -8.79 -19.59
CA VAL A 299 7.62 -9.52 -18.61
C VAL A 299 7.36 -8.99 -17.20
N SER A 300 7.31 -7.68 -17.02
CA SER A 300 6.98 -7.07 -15.72
C SER A 300 5.58 -7.48 -15.24
N ALA A 301 4.59 -7.49 -16.14
CA ALA A 301 3.24 -7.96 -15.87
C ALA A 301 3.20 -9.46 -15.58
N ALA A 302 3.97 -10.28 -16.32
CA ALA A 302 4.10 -11.71 -16.06
C ALA A 302 4.74 -11.98 -14.70
N VAL A 303 5.75 -11.21 -14.28
CA VAL A 303 6.37 -11.34 -12.95
C VAL A 303 5.39 -10.93 -11.84
N LEU A 304 4.67 -9.81 -12.03
CA LEU A 304 3.61 -9.35 -11.12
C LEU A 304 2.43 -10.34 -11.02
N GLY A 305 2.10 -11.04 -12.10
CA GLY A 305 1.02 -12.04 -12.11
C GLY A 305 1.48 -13.41 -11.61
N LEU A 306 2.58 -13.94 -12.15
CA LEU A 306 3.06 -15.30 -11.91
C LEU A 306 3.77 -15.47 -10.57
N LEU A 307 4.58 -14.52 -10.07
CA LEU A 307 5.25 -14.73 -8.77
C LEU A 307 4.23 -14.85 -7.63
N PRO A 308 3.20 -14.00 -7.51
CA PRO A 308 2.15 -14.18 -6.52
C PRO A 308 1.33 -15.44 -6.77
N VAL A 309 1.05 -15.80 -8.03
CA VAL A 309 0.30 -17.01 -8.39
C VAL A 309 1.08 -18.28 -8.07
N VAL A 310 2.32 -18.43 -8.51
CA VAL A 310 3.22 -19.56 -8.17
C VAL A 310 3.42 -19.66 -6.66
N TYR A 311 3.52 -18.54 -5.95
CA TYR A 311 3.67 -18.54 -4.50
C TYR A 311 2.36 -18.86 -3.74
N THR A 312 1.21 -18.48 -4.29
CA THR A 312 -0.11 -18.83 -3.74
C THR A 312 -0.57 -20.23 -4.15
N LEU A 313 -0.09 -20.77 -5.29
CA LEU A 313 -0.43 -22.09 -5.83
C LEU A 313 0.58 -23.19 -5.47
N GLY A 314 1.82 -22.86 -5.08
CA GLY A 314 2.85 -23.81 -4.59
C GLY A 314 2.51 -24.49 -3.25
N ARG A 315 1.22 -24.58 -2.90
CA ARG A 315 0.65 -24.94 -1.60
C ARG A 315 0.05 -26.35 -1.58
N ARG A 316 0.80 -27.43 -1.89
CA ARG A 316 0.33 -28.83 -1.69
C ARG A 316 0.85 -29.37 -0.33
N HIS A 317 -0.03 -29.83 0.59
CA HIS A 317 0.33 -30.37 1.93
C HIS A 317 -0.27 -31.75 2.17
N ALA A 318 0.46 -32.54 2.95
CA ALA A 318 0.00 -33.69 3.71
C ALA A 318 0.56 -33.56 5.15
N PRO A 319 -0.26 -33.67 6.22
CA PRO A 319 0.20 -33.61 7.61
C PRO A 319 1.12 -34.80 7.96
N GLY A 320 2.05 -34.62 8.90
CA GLY A 320 3.01 -35.65 9.36
C GLY A 320 4.47 -35.55 8.87
N THR A 321 4.80 -34.72 7.88
CA THR A 321 6.18 -34.60 7.35
C THR A 321 6.85 -33.27 7.75
N ASN A 322 8.19 -33.21 7.67
CA ASN A 322 9.02 -32.02 7.95
C ASN A 322 8.73 -30.78 7.07
N GLN A 323 7.63 -30.77 6.30
CA GLN A 323 7.21 -29.71 5.38
C GLN A 323 5.82 -29.17 5.76
N ILE A 324 5.79 -28.01 6.42
CA ILE A 324 4.61 -27.44 7.10
C ILE A 324 3.75 -26.57 6.17
N TRP A 325 3.68 -26.87 4.87
CA TRP A 325 3.10 -25.92 3.92
C TRP A 325 2.20 -26.56 2.85
N GLY A 326 0.91 -26.24 2.92
CA GLY A 326 -0.06 -26.49 1.85
C GLY A 326 -1.53 -26.57 2.30
N ARG A 327 -2.41 -26.74 1.30
CA ARG A 327 -3.85 -26.40 1.26
C ARG A 327 -4.53 -26.26 2.63
N HIS A 328 -5.06 -25.07 2.87
CA HIS A 328 -6.14 -24.88 3.84
C HIS A 328 -7.24 -25.90 3.50
N ALA A 329 -7.49 -26.85 4.41
CA ALA A 329 -8.40 -27.97 4.22
C ALA A 329 -9.87 -27.57 4.18
N GLU A 330 -10.18 -26.28 4.31
CA GLU A 330 -11.52 -25.77 4.09
C GLU A 330 -11.59 -25.20 2.67
N PRO A 331 -11.98 -25.98 1.64
CA PRO A 331 -12.67 -25.35 0.53
C PRO A 331 -13.81 -24.56 1.18
N GLN A 332 -13.82 -23.24 1.05
CA GLN A 332 -15.03 -22.49 1.35
C GLN A 332 -16.07 -23.01 0.36
N VAL A 333 -16.84 -24.02 0.77
CA VAL A 333 -17.83 -24.66 -0.09
C VAL A 333 -18.84 -23.59 -0.43
N ARG A 334 -18.74 -23.11 -1.66
CA ARG A 334 -19.59 -22.05 -2.22
C ARG A 334 -20.99 -22.64 -2.39
N THR A 335 -21.83 -22.57 -1.36
CA THR A 335 -23.25 -22.91 -1.48
C THR A 335 -23.98 -21.88 -2.35
N HIS A 336 -24.98 -22.32 -3.12
CA HIS A 336 -25.72 -21.48 -4.09
C HIS A 336 -26.32 -20.20 -3.46
N ARG A 337 -26.63 -20.23 -2.14
CA ARG A 337 -27.26 -19.14 -1.38
C ARG A 337 -26.28 -18.04 -0.96
N ASN A 338 -25.01 -18.36 -0.73
CA ASN A 338 -23.97 -17.40 -0.29
C ASN A 338 -23.06 -16.94 -1.44
N GLN A 339 -23.14 -17.58 -2.62
CA GLN A 339 -22.30 -17.25 -3.78
C GLN A 339 -22.48 -15.81 -4.28
N GLY A 340 -23.71 -15.29 -4.34
CA GLY A 340 -23.97 -13.95 -4.90
C GLY A 340 -23.32 -12.83 -4.08
N ARG A 341 -23.69 -12.73 -2.79
CA ARG A 341 -23.20 -11.64 -1.92
C ARG A 341 -21.72 -11.76 -1.57
N ALA A 342 -21.24 -12.97 -1.26
CA ALA A 342 -19.81 -13.16 -0.99
C ALA A 342 -18.97 -13.00 -2.27
N GLY A 343 -19.49 -13.43 -3.43
CA GLY A 343 -18.86 -13.24 -4.73
C GLY A 343 -18.69 -11.77 -5.08
N ILE A 344 -19.75 -10.97 -4.93
CA ILE A 344 -19.70 -9.50 -5.13
C ILE A 344 -18.69 -8.86 -4.18
N GLY A 345 -18.69 -9.24 -2.89
CA GLY A 345 -17.74 -8.69 -1.93
C GLY A 345 -16.28 -9.02 -2.24
N VAL A 346 -15.99 -10.25 -2.68
CA VAL A 346 -14.63 -10.65 -3.12
C VAL A 346 -14.24 -9.92 -4.40
N PHE A 347 -15.16 -9.78 -5.36
CA PHE A 347 -14.93 -9.04 -6.59
C PHE A 347 -14.61 -7.57 -6.30
N LEU A 348 -15.47 -6.88 -5.53
CA LEU A 348 -15.27 -5.48 -5.16
C LEU A 348 -13.96 -5.29 -4.40
N SER A 349 -13.66 -6.16 -3.43
CA SER A 349 -12.37 -6.16 -2.73
C SER A 349 -11.17 -6.29 -3.69
N SER A 350 -11.27 -7.15 -4.70
CA SER A 350 -10.21 -7.37 -5.70
C SER A 350 -10.06 -6.15 -6.61
N VAL A 351 -11.16 -5.55 -7.06
CA VAL A 351 -11.13 -4.31 -7.85
C VAL A 351 -10.50 -3.18 -7.05
N THR A 352 -10.95 -2.94 -5.81
CA THR A 352 -10.37 -1.90 -4.95
C THR A 352 -8.90 -2.19 -4.62
N PHE A 353 -8.50 -3.46 -4.50
CA PHE A 353 -7.10 -3.84 -4.31
C PHE A 353 -6.24 -3.43 -5.51
N VAL A 354 -6.69 -3.77 -6.72
CA VAL A 354 -5.99 -3.42 -7.97
C VAL A 354 -5.92 -1.91 -8.12
N LEU A 355 -7.02 -1.19 -7.87
CA LEU A 355 -7.04 0.28 -7.87
C LEU A 355 -6.05 0.86 -6.86
N GLY A 356 -5.97 0.31 -5.65
CA GLY A 356 -4.99 0.72 -4.65
C GLY A 356 -3.55 0.48 -5.08
N LEU A 357 -3.27 -0.64 -5.76
CA LEU A 357 -1.93 -0.91 -6.32
C LEU A 357 -1.59 0.03 -7.49
N VAL A 358 -2.55 0.28 -8.40
CA VAL A 358 -2.39 1.22 -9.52
C VAL A 358 -2.20 2.64 -9.01
N ALA A 359 -2.91 3.04 -7.95
CA ALA A 359 -2.77 4.35 -7.33
C ALA A 359 -1.37 4.60 -6.76
N LEU A 360 -0.58 3.56 -6.42
CA LEU A 360 0.82 3.70 -6.03
C LEU A 360 1.75 4.12 -7.18
N LEU A 361 1.32 3.99 -8.44
CA LEU A 361 2.09 4.48 -9.59
C LEU A 361 2.19 6.00 -9.59
N VAL A 362 1.13 6.70 -9.17
CA VAL A 362 1.10 8.17 -9.16
C VAL A 362 2.19 8.78 -8.28
N PRO A 363 2.32 8.45 -6.97
CA PRO A 363 3.41 8.98 -6.16
C PRO A 363 4.79 8.52 -6.64
N ALA A 364 4.90 7.34 -7.27
CA ALA A 364 6.17 6.88 -7.86
C ALA A 364 6.60 7.72 -9.07
N ILE A 365 5.65 8.08 -9.94
CA ILE A 365 5.87 8.99 -11.08
C ILE A 365 6.22 10.38 -10.58
N LEU A 366 5.46 10.91 -9.60
CA LEU A 366 5.73 12.22 -9.01
C LEU A 366 7.12 12.31 -8.36
N LEU A 367 7.56 11.25 -7.65
CA LEU A 367 8.93 11.15 -7.13
C LEU A 367 9.99 11.04 -8.23
N ALA A 368 9.65 10.46 -9.38
CA ALA A 368 10.57 10.36 -10.50
C ALA A 368 10.75 11.73 -11.19
N LEU A 369 9.64 12.46 -11.34
CA LEU A 369 9.58 13.82 -11.85
C LEU A 369 10.25 14.82 -10.89
N SER A 370 10.14 14.63 -9.58
CA SER A 370 10.81 15.50 -8.60
C SER A 370 12.35 15.45 -8.65
N ALA A 371 12.91 14.49 -9.38
CA ALA A 371 14.34 14.36 -9.61
C ALA A 371 14.75 14.87 -11.01
N THR A 372 13.85 15.51 -11.74
CA THR A 372 14.07 16.14 -13.05
C THR A 372 13.88 17.65 -12.95
N ASP A 373 14.29 18.38 -13.98
CA ASP A 373 14.16 19.85 -14.03
C ASP A 373 12.69 20.32 -14.16
N GLU A 374 11.76 19.37 -14.32
CA GLU A 374 10.30 19.60 -14.34
C GLU A 374 9.74 20.06 -12.99
N VAL A 375 10.52 19.89 -11.91
CA VAL A 375 10.15 20.27 -10.55
C VAL A 375 11.25 21.16 -9.98
N THR A 376 10.89 22.37 -9.59
CA THR A 376 11.82 23.35 -9.00
C THR A 376 12.29 22.90 -7.62
N ALA A 377 13.41 23.46 -7.13
CA ALA A 377 13.99 23.10 -5.84
C ALA A 377 13.05 23.28 -4.62
N ASN A 378 12.05 24.15 -4.73
CA ASN A 378 11.00 24.34 -3.72
C ASN A 378 9.83 23.33 -3.83
N GLY A 379 9.94 22.32 -4.70
CA GLY A 379 8.95 21.27 -4.90
C GLY A 379 7.71 21.69 -5.70
N ARG A 380 7.77 22.80 -6.44
CA ARG A 380 6.68 23.23 -7.34
C ARG A 380 6.97 22.78 -8.77
N TRP A 381 5.93 22.75 -9.60
CA TRP A 381 6.10 22.46 -11.02
C TRP A 381 6.88 23.60 -11.69
N HIS A 382 7.81 23.23 -12.58
CA HIS A 382 8.49 24.21 -13.41
C HIS A 382 7.45 24.93 -14.28
N PRO A 383 7.46 26.26 -14.38
CA PRO A 383 6.43 27.02 -15.10
C PRO A 383 6.21 26.56 -16.54
N VAL A 384 7.27 26.13 -17.23
CA VAL A 384 7.17 25.53 -18.57
C VAL A 384 6.24 24.32 -18.61
N VAL A 385 6.28 23.43 -17.61
CA VAL A 385 5.38 22.26 -17.52
C VAL A 385 3.93 22.68 -17.31
N LEU A 386 3.71 23.79 -16.60
CA LEU A 386 2.37 24.35 -16.38
C LEU A 386 1.75 24.90 -17.68
N ALA A 387 2.57 25.26 -18.68
CA ALA A 387 2.13 25.83 -19.97
C ALA A 387 1.33 24.88 -20.82
N ASP A 388 1.80 23.64 -20.90
CA ASP A 388 1.32 22.73 -21.93
C ASP A 388 -0.11 22.24 -21.67
N GLU A 389 -0.60 22.30 -20.42
CA GLU A 389 -1.98 21.92 -20.08
C GLU A 389 -2.43 22.56 -18.74
N PRO A 390 -3.52 23.37 -18.70
CA PRO A 390 -3.98 24.06 -17.49
C PRO A 390 -4.78 23.12 -16.58
N PHE A 391 -4.11 22.14 -15.96
CA PHE A 391 -4.74 21.31 -14.93
C PHE A 391 -4.48 21.85 -13.52
N ALA A 392 -5.55 22.02 -12.73
CA ALA A 392 -5.51 22.58 -11.37
C ALA A 392 -4.56 21.86 -10.38
N TRP A 393 -4.25 20.58 -10.59
CA TRP A 393 -3.32 19.85 -9.73
C TRP A 393 -1.87 20.34 -9.85
N ARG A 394 -1.48 20.97 -10.97
CA ARG A 394 -0.13 21.53 -11.14
C ARG A 394 0.12 22.80 -10.32
N LEU A 395 -0.93 23.40 -9.72
CA LEU A 395 -0.77 24.47 -8.73
C LEU A 395 -0.37 23.94 -7.35
N ILE A 396 -0.54 22.64 -7.12
CA ILE A 396 -0.23 21.99 -5.85
C ILE A 396 1.26 21.58 -5.85
N PRO A 397 2.03 21.91 -4.79
CA PRO A 397 3.39 21.40 -4.63
C PRO A 397 3.45 19.88 -4.77
N VAL A 398 4.44 19.39 -5.52
CA VAL A 398 4.67 17.97 -5.81
C VAL A 398 4.74 17.12 -4.52
N PRO A 399 5.40 17.56 -3.42
CA PRO A 399 5.40 16.80 -2.17
C PRO A 399 4.01 16.57 -1.59
N LEU A 400 3.10 17.55 -1.69
CA LEU A 400 1.73 17.41 -1.20
C LEU A 400 0.94 16.43 -2.08
N LEU A 401 1.09 16.50 -3.40
CA LEU A 401 0.49 15.52 -4.32
C LEU A 401 0.98 14.10 -4.04
N ILE A 402 2.26 13.91 -3.74
CA ILE A 402 2.82 12.59 -3.35
C ILE A 402 2.13 12.09 -2.08
N ILE A 403 1.98 12.94 -1.06
CA ILE A 403 1.33 12.55 0.21
C ILE A 403 -0.15 12.21 -0.01
N ASP A 404 -0.90 13.05 -0.72
CA ASP A 404 -2.33 12.87 -0.97
C ASP A 404 -2.60 11.60 -1.76
N THR A 405 -1.84 11.37 -2.84
CA THR A 405 -1.99 10.18 -3.68
C THR A 405 -1.57 8.91 -2.94
N LEU A 406 -0.53 8.97 -2.10
CA LEU A 406 -0.15 7.87 -1.22
C LEU A 406 -1.25 7.59 -0.18
N ALA A 407 -1.86 8.61 0.41
CA ALA A 407 -2.96 8.46 1.35
C ALA A 407 -4.18 7.81 0.69
N VAL A 408 -4.54 8.21 -0.53
CA VAL A 408 -5.60 7.58 -1.33
C VAL A 408 -5.27 6.10 -1.62
N ALA A 409 -4.05 5.79 -2.04
CA ALA A 409 -3.62 4.41 -2.28
C ALA A 409 -3.75 3.55 -1.02
N LEU A 410 -3.29 4.04 0.14
CA LEU A 410 -3.43 3.36 1.43
C LEU A 410 -4.89 3.18 1.85
N MET A 411 -5.73 4.20 1.62
CA MET A 411 -7.16 4.12 1.88
C MET A 411 -7.82 3.02 1.04
N LEU A 412 -7.53 2.94 -0.25
CA LEU A 412 -8.03 1.88 -1.13
C LEU A 412 -7.57 0.49 -0.67
N LEU A 413 -6.30 0.32 -0.32
CA LEU A 413 -5.77 -0.96 0.17
C LEU A 413 -6.42 -1.38 1.50
N THR A 414 -6.68 -0.45 2.41
CA THR A 414 -7.38 -0.73 3.67
C THR A 414 -8.86 -1.06 3.47
N ILE A 415 -9.56 -0.33 2.59
CA ILE A 415 -10.95 -0.62 2.20
C ILE A 415 -11.03 -2.01 1.56
N SER A 416 -10.11 -2.34 0.64
CA SER A 416 -10.04 -3.66 0.03
C SER A 416 -9.93 -4.77 1.07
N GLY A 417 -9.04 -4.64 2.06
CA GLY A 417 -8.92 -5.59 3.16
C GLY A 417 -10.19 -5.69 4.01
N ALA A 418 -10.83 -4.56 4.31
CA ALA A 418 -12.09 -4.53 5.05
C ALA A 418 -13.24 -5.23 4.29
N LEU A 419 -13.37 -4.95 2.99
CA LEU A 419 -14.34 -5.60 2.10
C LEU A 419 -14.07 -7.10 1.99
N TYR A 420 -12.81 -7.51 1.88
CA TYR A 420 -12.43 -8.93 1.83
C TYR A 420 -12.86 -9.65 3.10
N ARG A 421 -12.59 -9.06 4.27
CA ARG A 421 -12.98 -9.63 5.56
C ARG A 421 -14.49 -9.67 5.74
N TYR A 422 -15.20 -8.65 5.27
CA TYR A 422 -16.66 -8.62 5.26
C TYR A 422 -17.22 -9.74 4.36
N ALA A 423 -16.70 -9.88 3.14
CA ALA A 423 -17.08 -10.95 2.22
C ALA A 423 -16.81 -12.33 2.81
N ARG A 424 -15.65 -12.51 3.46
CA ARG A 424 -15.31 -13.75 4.17
C ARG A 424 -16.31 -14.07 5.28
N ARG A 425 -16.77 -13.07 6.04
CA ARG A 425 -17.78 -13.26 7.10
C ARG A 425 -19.11 -13.73 6.52
N GLN A 426 -19.54 -13.14 5.40
CA GLN A 426 -20.78 -13.53 4.72
C GLN A 426 -20.68 -14.92 4.06
N SER A 427 -19.46 -15.38 3.77
CA SER A 427 -19.21 -16.71 3.20
C SER A 427 -19.09 -17.84 4.23
N LEU A 428 -19.19 -17.55 5.54
CA LEU A 428 -19.13 -18.59 6.56
C LEU A 428 -20.36 -19.50 6.45
N LEU A 429 -20.11 -20.81 6.46
CA LEU A 429 -21.17 -21.81 6.54
C LEU A 429 -21.64 -21.94 7.99
N ASP A 430 -22.94 -22.17 8.15
CA ASP A 430 -23.50 -22.64 9.41
C ASP A 430 -23.01 -24.07 9.69
N THR A 431 -23.10 -24.51 10.95
CA THR A 431 -22.68 -25.83 11.40
C THR A 431 -23.29 -26.95 10.56
N THR A 432 -24.61 -26.92 10.32
CA THR A 432 -25.31 -27.92 9.50
C THR A 432 -24.73 -28.01 8.10
N GLN A 433 -24.59 -26.87 7.42
CA GLN A 433 -24.04 -26.81 6.05
C GLN A 433 -22.58 -27.27 6.00
N LYS A 434 -21.81 -26.98 7.04
CA LYS A 434 -20.40 -27.39 7.12
C LYS A 434 -20.27 -28.90 7.31
N LEU A 435 -21.12 -29.49 8.14
CA LEU A 435 -21.15 -30.95 8.36
C LEU A 435 -21.68 -31.70 7.13
N GLU A 436 -22.62 -31.11 6.38
CA GLU A 436 -23.07 -31.66 5.08
C GLU A 436 -21.96 -31.61 4.02
N ALA A 437 -21.13 -30.56 4.05
CA ALA A 437 -20.05 -30.35 3.10
C ALA A 437 -18.78 -31.17 3.40
N ASP A 438 -18.57 -31.55 4.66
CA ASP A 438 -17.39 -32.26 5.14
C ASP A 438 -17.80 -33.45 6.03
N ASN A 439 -17.75 -34.65 5.45
CA ASN A 439 -18.18 -35.89 6.11
C ASN A 439 -17.20 -36.41 7.18
N ARG A 440 -16.07 -35.73 7.42
CA ARG A 440 -15.14 -36.11 8.48
C ARG A 440 -15.74 -35.80 9.85
N ALA A 441 -15.35 -36.58 10.86
CA ALA A 441 -15.81 -36.36 12.23
C ALA A 441 -15.46 -34.94 12.72
N PRO A 442 -16.40 -34.21 13.35
CA PRO A 442 -16.20 -32.81 13.70
C PRO A 442 -15.20 -32.61 14.84
N ILE A 443 -14.64 -31.41 14.88
CA ILE A 443 -13.83 -30.94 16.01
C ILE A 443 -14.65 -29.90 16.75
N ILE A 444 -15.01 -30.18 17.99
CA ILE A 444 -15.79 -29.23 18.79
C ILE A 444 -14.84 -28.26 19.51
N PHE A 445 -15.07 -26.97 19.35
CA PHE A 445 -14.30 -25.92 20.00
C PHE A 445 -15.14 -25.25 21.08
N LEU A 446 -14.78 -25.52 22.33
CA LEU A 446 -15.39 -24.99 23.55
C LEU A 446 -14.56 -23.82 24.08
N ARG A 447 -15.23 -22.72 24.43
CA ARG A 447 -14.58 -21.52 24.93
C ARG A 447 -15.56 -20.66 25.70
N ASN A 448 -15.02 -19.80 26.55
CA ASN A 448 -15.79 -18.69 27.09
C ASN A 448 -15.99 -17.61 26.01
N PHE A 449 -17.21 -17.07 25.88
CA PHE A 449 -17.51 -16.01 24.91
C PHE A 449 -16.71 -14.71 25.13
N SER A 450 -16.25 -14.45 26.37
CA SER A 450 -15.38 -13.31 26.68
C SER A 450 -14.00 -13.40 26.03
N ASP A 451 -13.62 -14.58 25.50
CA ASP A 451 -12.33 -14.81 24.84
C ASP A 451 -12.41 -14.69 23.31
N ASP A 452 -13.58 -14.35 22.74
CA ASP A 452 -13.80 -14.18 21.28
C ASP A 452 -12.93 -13.06 20.65
N GLU A 453 -12.43 -12.14 21.46
CA GLU A 453 -11.65 -10.97 21.03
C GLU A 453 -10.13 -11.17 21.09
N VAL A 454 -9.66 -12.32 21.58
CA VAL A 454 -8.23 -12.61 21.66
C VAL A 454 -7.64 -12.60 20.27
N THR A 455 -6.56 -11.84 20.09
CA THR A 455 -5.86 -11.74 18.81
C THR A 455 -4.40 -12.10 18.94
N ILE A 456 -3.87 -12.73 17.90
CA ILE A 456 -2.46 -13.06 17.76
C ILE A 456 -1.91 -12.43 16.49
N ARG A 457 -0.64 -12.00 16.54
CA ARG A 457 0.04 -11.56 15.33
C ARG A 457 0.27 -12.77 14.44
N THR A 458 -0.08 -12.65 13.17
CA THR A 458 0.11 -13.73 12.20
C THR A 458 1.16 -13.36 11.19
N SER A 459 1.99 -14.33 10.85
CA SER A 459 2.93 -14.19 9.75
C SER A 459 2.15 -13.99 8.45
N PRO A 460 2.58 -13.08 7.56
CA PRO A 460 1.97 -12.93 6.24
C PRO A 460 1.81 -14.29 5.53
N LEU A 461 2.76 -15.19 5.70
CA LEU A 461 2.75 -16.46 4.99
C LEU A 461 1.70 -17.45 5.48
N THR A 462 1.25 -17.33 6.73
CA THR A 462 0.17 -18.18 7.26
C THR A 462 -1.22 -17.70 6.82
N ARG A 463 -1.34 -16.49 6.26
CA ARG A 463 -2.62 -15.89 5.85
C ARG A 463 -3.15 -16.46 4.53
N LYS A 464 -4.48 -16.54 4.43
CA LYS A 464 -5.20 -17.22 3.33
C LYS A 464 -5.00 -16.51 1.98
N SER A 465 -5.29 -15.21 1.94
CA SER A 465 -5.36 -14.39 0.70
C SER A 465 -4.23 -13.38 0.56
N ILE A 466 -3.88 -12.99 -0.67
CA ILE A 466 -2.92 -11.91 -0.95
C ILE A 466 -3.35 -10.57 -0.33
N MET A 467 -4.66 -10.28 -0.28
CA MET A 467 -5.20 -9.10 0.40
C MET A 467 -4.94 -9.15 1.91
N ASP A 468 -5.04 -10.33 2.54
CA ASP A 468 -4.70 -10.51 3.95
C ASP A 468 -3.17 -10.41 4.18
N LYS A 469 -2.35 -10.86 3.20
CA LYS A 469 -0.88 -10.83 3.28
C LYS A 469 -0.31 -9.42 3.21
N LEU A 470 -0.79 -8.65 2.24
CA LEU A 470 -0.30 -7.29 1.94
C LEU A 470 -1.08 -6.22 2.70
N GLY A 471 -2.26 -6.53 3.21
CA GLY A 471 -3.03 -5.62 4.04
C GLY A 471 -2.38 -5.33 5.40
N GLY A 472 -2.69 -4.16 5.96
CA GLY A 472 -2.22 -3.71 7.27
C GLY A 472 -2.77 -4.50 8.47
N HIS A 473 -3.66 -5.47 8.25
CA HIS A 473 -4.25 -6.29 9.31
C HIS A 473 -3.32 -7.43 9.73
N GLN A 474 -2.38 -7.12 10.63
CA GLN A 474 -1.38 -8.09 11.08
C GLN A 474 -1.80 -9.00 12.24
N PHE A 475 -2.98 -8.77 12.79
CA PHE A 475 -3.53 -9.50 13.92
C PHE A 475 -4.84 -10.18 13.50
N GLU A 476 -4.91 -11.48 13.74
CA GLU A 476 -6.11 -12.30 13.51
C GLU A 476 -6.65 -12.80 14.84
N ARG A 477 -7.95 -13.14 14.89
CA ARG A 477 -8.53 -13.73 16.10
C ARG A 477 -7.87 -15.08 16.34
N PHE A 478 -7.62 -15.40 17.60
CA PHE A 478 -7.00 -16.68 17.97
C PHE A 478 -7.84 -17.87 17.50
N GLU A 479 -9.17 -17.76 17.56
CA GLU A 479 -10.11 -18.72 16.98
C GLU A 479 -9.85 -18.99 15.48
N GLU A 480 -9.57 -17.96 14.66
CA GLU A 480 -9.26 -18.15 13.23
C GLU A 480 -7.99 -18.99 13.03
N ILE A 481 -7.06 -18.95 13.98
CA ILE A 481 -5.81 -19.72 13.96
C ILE A 481 -6.04 -21.17 14.38
N LEU A 482 -6.85 -21.40 15.41
CA LEU A 482 -7.26 -22.75 15.79
C LEU A 482 -7.95 -23.46 14.62
N VAL A 483 -8.96 -22.81 14.03
CA VAL A 483 -9.72 -23.35 12.90
C VAL A 483 -8.81 -23.62 11.70
N ARG A 484 -7.89 -22.69 11.40
CA ARG A 484 -6.92 -22.84 10.30
C ARG A 484 -6.11 -24.12 10.41
N TYR A 485 -5.59 -24.44 11.59
CA TYR A 485 -4.71 -25.61 11.77
C TYR A 485 -5.48 -26.90 12.03
N LEU A 486 -6.64 -26.82 12.68
CA LEU A 486 -7.45 -27.99 13.03
C LEU A 486 -8.38 -28.44 11.90
N SER A 487 -8.74 -27.56 10.96
CA SER A 487 -9.56 -27.91 9.79
C SER A 487 -8.97 -29.05 8.93
N THR A 488 -7.67 -29.31 9.05
CA THR A 488 -6.99 -30.45 8.41
C THR A 488 -7.44 -31.80 8.97
N TYR A 489 -7.87 -31.86 10.23
CA TYR A 489 -8.31 -33.09 10.90
C TYR A 489 -9.83 -33.29 10.86
N GLY A 490 -10.61 -32.21 10.70
CA GLY A 490 -12.06 -32.30 10.57
C GLY A 490 -12.75 -30.93 10.58
N PRO A 491 -14.07 -30.86 10.33
CA PRO A 491 -14.80 -29.61 10.37
C PRO A 491 -14.87 -29.05 11.80
N VAL A 492 -14.27 -27.88 12.00
CA VAL A 492 -14.28 -27.20 13.31
C VAL A 492 -15.59 -26.45 13.53
N ILE A 493 -16.29 -26.80 14.61
CA ILE A 493 -17.59 -26.26 15.02
C ILE A 493 -17.51 -25.66 16.43
N ALA A 494 -18.33 -24.65 16.71
CA ALA A 494 -18.45 -24.03 18.04
C ALA A 494 -19.90 -23.61 18.30
N VAL A 495 -20.24 -23.38 19.57
CA VAL A 495 -21.56 -22.82 19.93
C VAL A 495 -21.53 -21.30 19.82
N ASN A 496 -22.60 -20.70 19.29
CA ASN A 496 -22.69 -19.25 19.16
C ASN A 496 -23.07 -18.58 20.49
N ASN A 497 -22.65 -17.32 20.68
CA ASN A 497 -23.17 -16.49 21.76
C ASN A 497 -24.62 -16.11 21.43
N PRO A 498 -25.62 -16.43 22.28
CA PRO A 498 -27.03 -16.16 22.00
C PRO A 498 -27.33 -14.65 21.82
N ASN A 499 -26.49 -13.78 22.35
CA ASN A 499 -26.65 -12.32 22.25
C ASN A 499 -26.01 -11.72 20.99
N SER A 500 -25.31 -12.50 20.15
CA SER A 500 -24.63 -12.01 18.95
C SER A 500 -25.47 -12.22 17.68
N LYS A 501 -25.76 -11.13 16.97
CA LYS A 501 -26.52 -11.17 15.70
C LYS A 501 -25.74 -11.74 14.50
N GLN A 502 -24.40 -11.80 14.57
CA GLN A 502 -23.56 -12.32 13.47
C GLN A 502 -22.41 -13.15 14.02
N ALA A 503 -22.12 -14.28 13.34
CA ALA A 503 -20.95 -15.08 13.64
C ALA A 503 -19.67 -14.36 13.16
N PRO A 504 -18.66 -14.16 14.01
CA PRO A 504 -17.36 -13.69 13.58
C PRO A 504 -16.63 -14.75 12.75
N LEU A 505 -15.56 -14.34 12.06
CA LEU A 505 -14.64 -15.25 11.38
C LEU A 505 -14.07 -16.27 12.37
N GLY A 506 -14.12 -17.56 12.04
CA GLY A 506 -13.72 -18.62 12.96
C GLY A 506 -14.39 -19.95 12.64
N ALA A 507 -14.75 -20.69 13.69
CA ALA A 507 -15.43 -21.98 13.57
C ALA A 507 -16.85 -21.77 13.01
N ALA A 508 -17.43 -22.81 12.39
CA ALA A 508 -18.85 -22.75 12.08
C ALA A 508 -19.63 -22.73 13.40
N ARG A 509 -20.62 -21.84 13.51
CA ARG A 509 -21.31 -21.59 14.77
C ARG A 509 -22.75 -22.04 14.70
N GLU A 510 -23.11 -22.95 15.59
CA GLU A 510 -24.50 -23.40 15.75
C GLU A 510 -25.23 -22.45 16.71
N SER A 511 -26.38 -21.90 16.29
CA SER A 511 -27.24 -21.11 17.17
C SER A 511 -28.23 -22.06 17.85
N LEU A 512 -28.08 -22.26 19.15
CA LEU A 512 -28.89 -23.20 19.92
C LEU A 512 -29.97 -22.47 20.73
N ALA A 513 -31.16 -23.06 20.82
CA ALA A 513 -32.21 -22.62 21.73
C ALA A 513 -31.81 -22.90 23.20
N HIS A 514 -32.28 -22.06 24.13
CA HIS A 514 -31.84 -22.06 25.53
C HIS A 514 -32.24 -23.32 26.31
N ASP A 515 -33.22 -24.07 25.83
CA ASP A 515 -33.76 -25.30 26.41
C ASP A 515 -33.10 -26.58 25.84
N ALA A 516 -32.57 -26.54 24.62
CA ALA A 516 -32.00 -27.70 23.92
C ALA A 516 -30.45 -27.74 23.86
N TRP A 517 -29.77 -26.71 24.36
CA TRP A 517 -28.32 -26.57 24.14
C TRP A 517 -27.48 -27.67 24.80
N GLN A 518 -27.82 -28.11 26.03
CA GLN A 518 -27.07 -29.15 26.74
C GLN A 518 -27.12 -30.50 26.03
N ALA A 519 -28.32 -30.90 25.58
CA ALA A 519 -28.49 -32.14 24.82
C ALA A 519 -27.67 -32.10 23.51
N THR A 520 -27.68 -30.95 22.82
CA THR A 520 -26.94 -30.78 21.57
C THR A 520 -25.43 -30.83 21.81
N VAL A 521 -24.90 -30.11 22.80
CA VAL A 521 -23.46 -30.15 23.14
C VAL A 521 -23.03 -31.57 23.53
N GLY A 522 -23.85 -32.29 24.31
CA GLY A 522 -23.60 -33.70 24.64
C GLY A 522 -23.45 -34.58 23.39
N SER A 523 -24.38 -34.48 22.45
CA SER A 523 -24.33 -35.23 21.18
C SER A 523 -23.10 -34.84 20.31
N ARG A 524 -22.73 -33.56 20.30
CA ARG A 524 -21.54 -33.07 19.59
C ARG A 524 -20.25 -33.58 20.24
N LEU A 525 -20.19 -33.64 21.57
CA LEU A 525 -19.06 -34.24 22.29
C LEU A 525 -18.90 -35.71 21.89
N ASP A 526 -19.99 -36.49 21.88
CA ASP A 526 -19.94 -37.92 21.51
C ASP A 526 -19.42 -38.14 20.09
N SER A 527 -19.97 -37.39 19.12
CA SER A 527 -19.64 -37.53 17.69
C SER A 527 -18.32 -36.88 17.26
N SER A 528 -17.65 -36.11 18.12
CA SER A 528 -16.42 -35.39 17.76
C SER A 528 -15.19 -36.30 17.64
N ALA A 529 -14.32 -36.10 16.64
CA ALA A 529 -13.01 -36.74 16.64
C ALA A 529 -12.09 -36.14 17.72
N MET A 530 -12.30 -34.86 18.03
CA MET A 530 -11.44 -34.09 18.91
C MET A 530 -12.22 -32.96 19.57
N ILE A 531 -11.88 -32.71 20.83
CA ILE A 531 -12.44 -31.62 21.63
C ILE A 531 -11.33 -30.62 21.90
N VAL A 532 -11.58 -29.35 21.65
CA VAL A 532 -10.61 -28.28 21.87
C VAL A 532 -11.20 -27.29 22.84
N VAL A 533 -10.51 -27.00 23.93
CA VAL A 533 -10.98 -26.11 24.98
C VAL A 533 -10.04 -24.91 25.10
N ALA A 534 -10.55 -23.69 24.99
CA ALA A 534 -9.80 -22.49 25.34
C ALA A 534 -9.67 -22.36 26.87
N ALA A 535 -8.50 -22.69 27.41
CA ALA A 535 -8.30 -22.86 28.84
C ALA A 535 -7.65 -21.63 29.52
N ALA A 536 -8.19 -20.43 29.29
CA ALA A 536 -7.82 -19.23 30.05
C ALA A 536 -8.96 -18.19 30.10
N PRO A 537 -10.12 -18.54 30.66
CA PRO A 537 -11.33 -17.76 30.62
C PRO A 537 -11.20 -16.44 31.40
N GLY A 538 -11.89 -15.41 30.90
CA GLY A 538 -11.98 -14.12 31.60
C GLY A 538 -12.70 -14.20 32.94
N ALA A 539 -13.67 -15.11 33.09
CA ALA A 539 -14.44 -15.31 34.30
C ALA A 539 -14.88 -16.78 34.44
N VAL A 540 -15.19 -17.20 35.67
CA VAL A 540 -15.84 -18.49 35.93
C VAL A 540 -17.29 -18.42 35.44
N THR A 541 -17.72 -19.40 34.65
CA THR A 541 -19.04 -19.45 34.04
C THR A 541 -19.64 -20.83 34.14
N LYS A 542 -20.92 -20.91 34.56
CA LYS A 542 -21.64 -22.19 34.70
C LYS A 542 -21.67 -23.01 33.41
N GLY A 543 -21.76 -22.35 32.25
CA GLY A 543 -21.78 -23.02 30.94
C GLY A 543 -20.51 -23.83 30.68
N LEU A 544 -19.34 -23.18 30.71
CA LEU A 544 -18.06 -23.86 30.50
C LEU A 544 -17.75 -24.89 31.61
N SER A 545 -18.11 -24.62 32.88
CA SER A 545 -18.00 -25.61 33.95
C SER A 545 -18.77 -26.89 33.63
N TRP A 546 -20.03 -26.76 33.21
CA TRP A 546 -20.86 -27.90 32.82
C TRP A 546 -20.26 -28.64 31.61
N GLU A 547 -19.76 -27.92 30.60
CA GLU A 547 -19.10 -28.53 29.43
C GLU A 547 -17.86 -29.35 29.83
N LEU A 548 -17.05 -28.84 30.77
CA LEU A 548 -15.87 -29.54 31.30
C LEU A 548 -16.26 -30.79 32.11
N GLU A 549 -17.32 -30.70 32.91
CA GLU A 549 -17.88 -31.86 33.61
C GLU A 549 -18.34 -32.94 32.62
N GLN A 550 -19.00 -32.56 31.52
CA GLN A 550 -19.41 -33.50 30.49
C GLN A 550 -18.23 -34.20 29.80
N ILE A 551 -17.11 -33.50 29.58
CA ILE A 551 -15.89 -34.12 29.03
C ILE A 551 -15.38 -35.22 29.97
N ALA A 552 -15.35 -34.95 31.28
CA ALA A 552 -14.91 -35.91 32.28
C ALA A 552 -15.88 -37.10 32.39
N ASP A 553 -17.18 -36.82 32.53
CA ASP A 553 -18.22 -37.84 32.73
C ASP A 553 -18.35 -38.78 31.50
N ARG A 554 -18.05 -38.28 30.30
CA ARG A 554 -18.06 -39.07 29.05
C ARG A 554 -16.72 -39.74 28.72
N SER A 555 -15.73 -39.67 29.62
CA SER A 555 -14.37 -40.18 29.39
C SER A 555 -13.74 -39.66 28.09
N ALA A 556 -14.07 -38.43 27.70
CA ALA A 556 -13.64 -37.84 26.43
C ALA A 556 -12.30 -37.09 26.54
N LEU A 557 -11.69 -37.09 27.73
CA LEU A 557 -10.43 -36.41 28.02
C LEU A 557 -9.25 -36.85 27.13
N PRO A 558 -9.07 -38.14 26.76
CA PRO A 558 -7.97 -38.56 25.89
C PRO A 558 -8.00 -37.95 24.49
N ARG A 559 -9.17 -37.49 24.03
CA ARG A 559 -9.34 -36.76 22.77
C ARG A 559 -9.52 -35.25 22.93
N THR A 560 -9.18 -34.72 24.11
CA THR A 560 -9.33 -33.30 24.45
C THR A 560 -7.99 -32.58 24.47
N LEU A 561 -7.91 -31.46 23.76
CA LEU A 561 -6.81 -30.51 23.77
C LEU A 561 -7.19 -29.27 24.57
N LEU A 562 -6.48 -29.00 25.66
CA LEU A 562 -6.61 -27.75 26.39
C LEU A 562 -5.61 -26.73 25.82
N VAL A 563 -6.11 -25.72 25.12
CA VAL A 563 -5.30 -24.72 24.45
C VAL A 563 -5.26 -23.44 25.27
N ILE A 564 -4.06 -22.96 25.58
CA ILE A 564 -3.86 -21.72 26.35
C ILE A 564 -3.81 -20.54 25.37
N PRO A 565 -4.78 -19.61 25.37
CA PRO A 565 -4.76 -18.45 24.48
C PRO A 565 -3.59 -17.50 24.73
N PRO A 566 -3.18 -16.69 23.73
CA PRO A 566 -2.01 -15.80 23.80
C PRO A 566 -2.28 -14.50 24.58
N TYR A 567 -2.65 -14.61 25.85
CA TYR A 567 -2.72 -13.47 26.76
C TYR A 567 -1.33 -13.06 27.26
N PRO A 568 -1.17 -11.82 27.75
CA PRO A 568 0.04 -11.41 28.46
C PRO A 568 0.31 -12.30 29.67
N SER A 569 1.57 -12.64 29.92
CA SER A 569 1.97 -13.58 30.97
C SER A 569 1.49 -13.19 32.38
N GLY A 570 1.37 -11.88 32.66
CA GLY A 570 0.82 -11.38 33.93
C GLY A 570 -0.65 -11.72 34.18
N GLN A 571 -1.45 -11.92 33.11
CA GLN A 571 -2.88 -12.26 33.23
C GLN A 571 -3.13 -13.77 33.20
N LEU A 572 -2.22 -14.54 32.57
CA LEU A 572 -2.43 -15.97 32.31
C LEU A 572 -2.60 -16.78 33.59
N ARG A 573 -1.80 -16.53 34.64
CA ARG A 573 -1.92 -17.28 35.90
C ARG A 573 -3.30 -17.14 36.54
N ASN A 574 -3.86 -15.93 36.57
CA ASN A 574 -5.18 -15.71 37.16
C ASN A 574 -6.29 -16.32 36.30
N ARG A 575 -6.18 -16.21 34.97
CA ARG A 575 -7.12 -16.86 34.04
C ARG A 575 -7.05 -18.39 34.13
N TRP A 576 -5.85 -18.95 34.28
CA TRP A 576 -5.63 -20.38 34.48
C TRP A 576 -6.23 -20.87 35.80
N ARG A 577 -6.06 -20.15 36.90
CA ARG A 577 -6.72 -20.49 38.17
C ARG A 577 -8.24 -20.56 38.03
N ARG A 578 -8.85 -19.57 37.37
CA ARG A 578 -10.29 -19.59 37.05
C ARG A 578 -10.70 -20.78 36.18
N PHE A 579 -9.83 -21.22 35.27
CA PHE A 579 -10.04 -22.44 34.51
C PHE A 579 -10.03 -23.68 35.42
N LEU A 580 -9.03 -23.80 36.30
CA LEU A 580 -8.92 -24.91 37.26
C LEU A 580 -10.13 -24.97 38.22
N GLU A 581 -10.65 -23.82 38.64
CA GLU A 581 -11.89 -23.72 39.45
C GLU A 581 -13.11 -24.31 38.73
N MET A 582 -13.12 -24.31 37.40
CA MET A 582 -14.19 -24.92 36.59
C MET A 582 -13.90 -26.36 36.20
N ALA A 583 -12.63 -26.75 36.11
CA ALA A 583 -12.17 -28.05 35.66
C ALA A 583 -11.97 -29.05 36.81
N THR A 584 -12.78 -28.98 37.88
CA THR A 584 -12.56 -29.75 39.12
C THR A 584 -12.62 -31.27 38.95
N LYS A 585 -13.35 -31.77 37.95
CA LYS A 585 -13.40 -33.19 37.59
C LYS A 585 -12.25 -33.66 36.69
N ILE A 586 -11.40 -32.75 36.22
CA ILE A 586 -10.26 -33.05 35.36
C ILE A 586 -8.99 -32.95 36.21
N ASP A 587 -8.29 -34.07 36.37
CA ASP A 587 -7.05 -34.11 37.16
C ASP A 587 -5.89 -33.50 36.36
N ILE A 588 -5.70 -32.19 36.54
CA ILE A 588 -4.61 -31.42 35.92
C ILE A 588 -3.50 -31.21 36.96
N PRO A 589 -2.24 -31.60 36.67
CA PRO A 589 -1.14 -31.46 37.61
C PRO A 589 -0.94 -30.01 38.09
N SER A 590 -0.94 -29.81 39.41
CA SER A 590 -0.92 -28.48 40.04
C SER A 590 0.28 -27.62 39.66
N GLY A 591 1.44 -28.26 39.42
CA GLY A 591 2.67 -27.59 38.98
C GLY A 591 2.55 -26.86 37.64
N THR A 592 1.54 -27.17 36.81
CA THR A 592 1.29 -26.45 35.55
C THR A 592 0.99 -24.96 35.78
N THR A 593 0.47 -24.58 36.94
CA THR A 593 0.07 -23.20 37.26
C THR A 593 1.24 -22.22 37.22
N ASP A 594 2.41 -22.63 37.69
CA ASP A 594 3.58 -21.76 37.78
C ASP A 594 4.24 -21.52 36.42
N HIS A 595 4.00 -22.43 35.47
CA HIS A 595 4.61 -22.43 34.13
C HIS A 595 3.58 -22.29 33.00
N VAL A 596 2.32 -21.95 33.31
CA VAL A 596 1.24 -21.85 32.30
C VAL A 596 1.57 -20.87 31.18
N ASP A 597 2.37 -19.85 31.45
CA ASP A 597 2.82 -18.86 30.48
C ASP A 597 3.72 -19.42 29.38
N GLN A 598 4.32 -20.60 29.57
CA GLN A 598 5.04 -21.36 28.53
C GLN A 598 4.18 -22.36 27.77
N ILE A 599 3.13 -22.87 28.40
CA ILE A 599 2.30 -23.94 27.84
C ILE A 599 1.39 -23.38 26.75
N LEU A 600 1.43 -23.97 25.55
CA LEU A 600 0.55 -23.62 24.43
C LEU A 600 -0.66 -24.56 24.38
N VAL A 601 -0.41 -25.87 24.51
CA VAL A 601 -1.42 -26.93 24.46
C VAL A 601 -1.08 -27.99 25.52
N LEU A 602 -2.09 -28.46 26.24
CA LEU A 602 -2.05 -29.66 27.07
C LEU A 602 -2.93 -30.73 26.43
N ALA A 603 -2.40 -31.94 26.30
CA ALA A 603 -3.14 -33.11 25.85
C ALA A 603 -3.03 -34.20 26.92
N ASN A 604 -4.15 -34.86 27.24
CA ASN A 604 -4.15 -35.96 28.20
C ASN A 604 -3.75 -37.26 27.50
N ARG A 605 -2.81 -38.01 28.11
CA ARG A 605 -2.35 -39.32 27.63
C ARG A 605 -3.06 -40.49 28.32
N GLY A 606 -3.94 -40.21 29.27
CA GLY A 606 -4.58 -41.18 30.17
C GLY A 606 -3.96 -41.19 31.57
N ASN A 607 -4.69 -41.72 32.56
CA ASN A 607 -4.22 -41.94 33.95
C ASN A 607 -3.48 -40.74 34.58
N SER A 608 -4.03 -39.53 34.43
CA SER A 608 -3.44 -38.28 34.95
C SER A 608 -2.07 -37.90 34.36
N GLU A 609 -1.66 -38.54 33.25
CA GLU A 609 -0.47 -38.17 32.49
C GLU A 609 -0.83 -37.17 31.39
N TRP A 610 -0.02 -36.12 31.24
CA TRP A 610 -0.25 -35.01 30.32
C TRP A 610 0.99 -34.71 29.48
N ASP A 611 0.77 -34.40 28.20
CA ASP A 611 1.78 -33.83 27.33
C ASP A 611 1.59 -32.30 27.27
N ALA A 612 2.61 -31.56 27.71
CA ALA A 612 2.65 -30.10 27.67
C ALA A 612 3.51 -29.61 26.51
N TYR A 613 2.86 -29.18 25.42
CA TYR A 613 3.51 -28.55 24.28
C TYR A 613 3.81 -27.09 24.61
N HIS A 614 5.09 -26.75 24.74
CA HIS A 614 5.50 -25.44 25.26
C HIS A 614 6.42 -24.69 24.29
N ALA A 615 6.39 -23.36 24.39
CA ALA A 615 7.34 -22.49 23.71
C ALA A 615 7.62 -21.21 24.49
N ARG A 616 8.82 -20.67 24.31
CA ARG A 616 9.20 -19.38 24.94
C ARG A 616 8.39 -18.19 24.41
N HIS A 617 7.94 -18.26 23.17
CA HIS A 617 7.19 -17.21 22.47
C HIS A 617 5.89 -17.77 21.88
N ARG A 618 4.74 -17.18 22.25
CA ARG A 618 3.43 -17.61 21.73
C ARG A 618 3.13 -16.96 20.38
N THR A 619 3.83 -17.44 19.35
CA THR A 619 3.65 -17.00 17.96
C THR A 619 2.64 -17.90 17.24
N ASP A 620 2.09 -17.43 16.12
CA ASP A 620 1.23 -18.26 15.26
C ASP A 620 1.91 -19.56 14.82
N TRP A 621 3.23 -19.52 14.56
CA TRP A 621 4.06 -20.69 14.26
C TRP A 621 4.21 -21.66 15.43
N ALA A 622 4.30 -21.15 16.65
CA ALA A 622 4.41 -22.00 17.83
C ALA A 622 3.10 -22.76 18.07
N TYR A 623 1.95 -22.09 17.95
CA TYR A 623 0.65 -22.77 17.97
C TYR A 623 0.46 -23.72 16.78
N ALA A 624 0.92 -23.37 15.58
CA ALA A 624 0.85 -24.25 14.42
C ALA A 624 1.50 -25.61 14.70
N VAL A 625 2.72 -25.59 15.23
CA VAL A 625 3.47 -26.82 15.54
C VAL A 625 2.84 -27.55 16.72
N ALA A 626 2.50 -26.84 17.81
CA ALA A 626 1.90 -27.46 18.99
C ALA A 626 0.57 -28.15 18.65
N LEU A 627 -0.33 -27.46 17.94
CA LEU A 627 -1.62 -28.02 17.54
C LEU A 627 -1.47 -29.19 16.58
N ALA A 628 -0.55 -29.10 15.60
CA ALA A 628 -0.33 -30.19 14.65
C ALA A 628 0.15 -31.46 15.35
N VAL A 629 1.18 -31.36 16.21
CA VAL A 629 1.74 -32.52 16.92
C VAL A 629 0.73 -33.07 17.94
N ALA A 630 0.04 -32.19 18.68
CA ALA A 630 -0.98 -32.61 19.65
C ALA A 630 -2.19 -33.29 18.96
N ALA A 631 -2.62 -32.77 17.82
CA ALA A 631 -3.69 -33.37 17.04
C ALA A 631 -3.32 -34.76 16.52
N GLU A 632 -2.10 -34.93 15.99
CA GLU A 632 -1.59 -36.24 15.53
C GLU A 632 -1.51 -37.26 16.68
N THR A 633 -1.22 -36.82 17.91
CA THR A 633 -1.21 -37.71 19.08
C THR A 633 -2.61 -38.15 19.53
N VAL A 634 -3.60 -37.27 19.39
CA VAL A 634 -5.00 -37.57 19.72
C VAL A 634 -5.68 -38.42 18.65
N ASP A 635 -5.33 -38.20 17.38
CA ASP A 635 -5.93 -38.88 16.22
C ASP A 635 -5.46 -40.34 16.08
N ARG A 636 -4.31 -40.71 16.66
CA ARG A 636 -3.83 -42.09 16.69
C ARG A 636 -4.53 -42.87 17.82
N PRO A 637 -5.29 -43.95 17.52
CA PRO A 637 -5.84 -44.79 18.57
C PRO A 637 -4.71 -45.38 19.43
N VAL A 638 -4.92 -45.39 20.75
CA VAL A 638 -3.97 -45.79 21.81
C VAL A 638 -3.40 -47.21 21.65
N THR A 639 -3.89 -48.01 20.70
CA THR A 639 -3.49 -49.41 20.47
C THR A 639 -2.20 -49.62 19.66
N GLU A 640 -1.58 -48.58 19.07
CA GLU A 640 -0.41 -48.76 18.18
C GLU A 640 0.95 -48.24 18.70
N VAL A 641 1.07 -47.82 19.97
CA VAL A 641 2.39 -47.49 20.53
C VAL A 641 3.15 -48.77 20.89
N ARG A 642 3.74 -49.42 19.89
CA ARG A 642 4.80 -50.42 20.11
C ARG A 642 5.98 -49.71 20.78
N PRO A 643 6.53 -50.22 21.88
CA PRO A 643 7.77 -49.69 22.44
C PRO A 643 8.88 -49.84 21.39
N SER A 644 9.55 -48.73 21.08
CA SER A 644 10.79 -48.73 20.31
C SER A 644 11.79 -49.62 21.04
N SER A 645 12.11 -50.76 20.44
CA SER A 645 13.17 -51.64 20.87
C SER A 645 14.50 -51.10 20.34
N GLY A 646 15.49 -51.02 21.24
CA GLY A 646 16.93 -51.01 20.93
C GLY A 646 17.48 -49.71 20.40
#